data_AF-D9R4J6-F1
#
_entry.id   AF-D9R4J6-F1
#
_cell.length_a   1.000
_cell.length_b   1.000
_cell.length_c   1.000
_cell.angle_alpha   90.00
_cell.angle_beta   90.00
_cell.angle_gamma   90.00
#
_symmetry.space_group_name_H-M   'P 1'
#
loop_
_entity.id
_entity.type
_entity.pdbx_description
1 polymer ?
#
loop_
_entity_poly.entity_id
_entity_poly.type
_entity_poly.pdbx_seq_one_letter_code
_entity_poly.pdbx_strand_id
1 'polypeptide(L)'
;MKTLNYIRMGLLCILGSYYLTWRIDEITLDTWFQKIFVFIYFLLILLFFWLLRHRYLKLPPITIQEKVAKNLVSILITVVFVTVGFDAFVGWRYDPISISITALGKTGEIHVGQKGTEVWITEIKIDGQKYDLSKVPLAPEWEYRDNANLLSYQNQPSTIAFELPGARNTEIDFLSHPWSGEVLVKSNQKNQKIDLYRTEDKESSNVTFSLPGERGVSFIWDWIARIGCFILLLDIINTAICFLIWRKSIKTENSSTSSLSPPRNYQLLYILAVCMGIAFLIFRHTSIELYSKAYFALLCGAFSVLLILTGVAYFAVLKEHNVQRYNMRAFVIAIILSVFVVFLLVNNLYNLEFHPTFTAIFYLQSSLLFSLCTLTLYLSFHIMPSSLLGVMVPPFLLSIVLPLSGWLRSWTTGSLFLVTSFLFFILFFAIYVLRQKFDFKYSKIEKAVSRVKILFFVCITFFTVFLWSYNKIVLSPNKIQGGISIIGFLGISMVYAAAFGISILTLLQLFKNKISKKWITTRTIRIQKNELKVFPILLIFMILYWLIWLVAYYPANMSPDSVDQWGQAIGVSPLLDAHPIFSTLWIRMCSLLWQSPAMVILVQIISTAVILAYILNYFSLWNFNKKVLLVLGCAVALLPNSSIYVVTQWKDVVFLLALLVLAYLMQKIFMDKKIGALENIALVIALSGVSLLRHNGFLIALICGLILLIVALKKRLFYSVVSIILAATFVFLFNGPIYKALNVKHYGIGLAGTVTDCVGYTIYYDGEIPEDILEEATQTATVDFWKAQFAPFLAFDYIYNGEHNLSSIYAGKSSAEQIGIILRLFLRNPDIIFYERMAMNDTNLFINQSEAQGSLNSRYQKDIYENDFGFAHKDTTLKTLLDKFLSATSWQNPFWDSFLWRNGVMICVAAWVIYFNFTQKRWTRNIIFLPMIINFLTLFIALVEQSYRFTHNIVPYLLIAILFAVMPDEADEQTNMVFERKHKSKKQVRV
;
A
#
# COMPACT_ATOMS: atom_id res chain seq x y z
N MET A 1 -38.34 -24.05 2.78
CA MET A 1 -37.27 -24.17 1.75
C MET A 1 -36.24 -23.02 1.76
N LYS A 2 -36.62 -21.73 1.76
CA LYS A 2 -35.65 -20.62 1.78
C LYS A 2 -34.74 -20.62 3.03
N THR A 3 -35.32 -20.80 4.23
CA THR A 3 -34.57 -20.84 5.50
C THR A 3 -33.52 -21.96 5.55
N LEU A 4 -33.86 -23.15 5.04
CA LEU A 4 -32.96 -24.31 4.99
C LEU A 4 -31.76 -24.08 4.05
N ASN A 5 -31.94 -23.32 2.97
CA ASN A 5 -30.84 -22.95 2.07
C ASN A 5 -29.88 -21.93 2.71
N TYR A 6 -30.39 -20.98 3.51
CA TYR A 6 -29.54 -20.05 4.25
C TYR A 6 -28.74 -20.73 5.36
N ILE A 7 -29.34 -21.72 6.04
CA ILE A 7 -28.64 -22.53 7.06
C ILE A 7 -27.52 -23.37 6.42
N ARG A 8 -27.80 -24.09 5.33
CA ARG A 8 -26.79 -24.86 4.58
C ARG A 8 -25.63 -23.97 4.09
N MET A 9 -25.94 -22.75 3.67
CA MET A 9 -24.96 -21.76 3.24
C MET A 9 -24.12 -21.22 4.39
N GLY A 10 -24.75 -20.89 5.52
CA GLY A 10 -24.04 -20.47 6.73
C GLY A 10 -23.02 -21.53 7.15
N LEU A 11 -23.42 -22.80 7.12
CA LEU A 11 -22.55 -23.94 7.39
C LEU A 11 -21.41 -24.06 6.36
N LEU A 12 -21.68 -23.93 5.05
CA LEU A 12 -20.62 -23.94 4.02
C LEU A 12 -19.60 -22.83 4.25
N CYS A 13 -20.05 -21.60 4.49
CA CYS A 13 -19.15 -20.47 4.68
C CYS A 13 -18.34 -20.65 5.96
N ILE A 14 -18.97 -21.00 7.08
CA ILE A 14 -18.28 -21.17 8.37
C ILE A 14 -17.30 -22.34 8.33
N LEU A 15 -17.74 -23.52 7.89
CA LEU A 15 -16.90 -24.74 7.88
C LEU A 15 -15.84 -24.68 6.78
N GLY A 16 -16.16 -24.10 5.62
CA GLY A 16 -15.20 -23.88 4.54
C GLY A 16 -14.13 -22.86 4.93
N SER A 17 -14.50 -21.77 5.59
CA SER A 17 -13.52 -20.80 6.13
C SER A 17 -12.69 -21.39 7.23
N TYR A 18 -13.29 -22.19 8.12
CA TYR A 18 -12.55 -22.88 9.16
C TYR A 18 -11.49 -23.82 8.56
N TYR A 19 -11.86 -24.65 7.58
CA TYR A 19 -10.92 -25.53 6.88
C TYR A 19 -9.78 -24.74 6.21
N LEU A 20 -10.09 -23.66 5.49
CA LEU A 20 -9.08 -22.87 4.80
C LEU A 20 -8.14 -22.16 5.79
N THR A 21 -8.66 -21.67 6.91
CA THR A 21 -7.83 -21.12 7.99
C THR A 21 -6.98 -22.20 8.65
N TRP A 22 -7.55 -23.37 8.93
CA TRP A 22 -6.84 -24.52 9.51
C TRP A 22 -5.65 -24.94 8.62
N ARG A 23 -5.82 -24.94 7.28
CA ARG A 23 -4.72 -25.21 6.33
C ARG A 23 -3.64 -24.13 6.27
N ILE A 24 -3.96 -22.88 6.61
CA ILE A 24 -2.96 -21.80 6.68
C ILE A 24 -2.27 -21.79 8.05
N ASP A 25 -3.01 -22.17 9.10
CA ASP A 25 -2.53 -22.29 10.47
C ASP A 25 -1.38 -23.28 10.59
N GLU A 26 -1.49 -24.43 9.90
CA GLU A 26 -0.44 -25.47 9.86
C GLU A 26 0.93 -24.97 9.36
N ILE A 27 0.98 -23.83 8.67
CA ILE A 27 2.18 -23.39 7.96
C ILE A 27 2.67 -22.03 8.45
N THR A 28 1.78 -21.13 8.87
CA THR A 28 2.14 -19.69 8.98
C THR A 28 1.56 -18.89 10.15
N LEU A 29 0.59 -19.40 10.93
CA LEU A 29 -0.13 -18.55 11.90
C LEU A 29 0.28 -18.85 13.34
N ASP A 30 0.95 -17.88 13.97
CA ASP A 30 1.51 -18.03 15.31
C ASP A 30 0.56 -17.53 16.41
N THR A 31 -0.39 -16.65 16.08
CA THR A 31 -1.25 -15.97 17.07
C THR A 31 -2.75 -16.15 16.83
N TRP A 32 -3.53 -16.16 17.91
CA TRP A 32 -5.00 -16.21 17.85
C TRP A 32 -5.61 -15.07 17.02
N PHE A 33 -5.01 -13.87 17.04
CA PHE A 33 -5.47 -12.74 16.22
C PHE A 33 -5.28 -12.98 14.72
N GLN A 34 -4.15 -13.55 14.31
CA GLN A 34 -3.92 -13.93 12.91
C GLN A 34 -4.93 -15.00 12.46
N LYS A 35 -5.20 -16.01 13.30
CA LYS A 35 -6.20 -17.06 13.03
C LYS A 35 -7.61 -16.47 12.85
N ILE A 36 -8.03 -15.56 13.73
CA ILE A 36 -9.33 -14.86 13.63
C ILE A 36 -9.40 -14.00 12.36
N PHE A 37 -8.35 -13.26 12.04
CA PHE A 37 -8.29 -12.41 10.84
C PHE A 37 -8.42 -13.25 9.56
N VAL A 38 -7.63 -14.32 9.42
CA VAL A 38 -7.66 -15.21 8.25
C VAL A 38 -9.01 -15.93 8.14
N PHE A 39 -9.62 -16.32 9.26
CA PHE A 39 -10.98 -16.86 9.29
C PHE A 39 -12.02 -15.86 8.78
N ILE A 40 -12.01 -14.63 9.28
CA ILE A 40 -12.93 -13.57 8.83
C ILE A 40 -12.71 -13.27 7.34
N TYR A 41 -11.46 -13.25 6.88
CA TYR A 41 -11.10 -13.06 5.48
C TYR A 41 -11.76 -14.11 4.58
N PHE A 42 -11.58 -15.41 4.89
CA PHE A 42 -12.23 -16.46 4.10
C PHE A 42 -13.75 -16.45 4.22
N LEU A 43 -14.28 -16.08 5.39
CA LEU A 43 -15.72 -16.00 5.62
C LEU A 43 -16.35 -14.95 4.70
N LEU A 44 -15.72 -13.77 4.60
CA LEU A 44 -16.16 -12.70 3.72
C LEU A 44 -16.05 -13.09 2.24
N ILE A 45 -15.00 -13.83 1.85
CA ILE A 45 -14.83 -14.31 0.48
C ILE A 45 -15.91 -15.32 0.09
N LEU A 46 -16.14 -16.35 0.91
CA LEU A 46 -17.16 -17.36 0.63
C LEU A 46 -18.56 -16.75 0.63
N LEU A 47 -18.84 -15.80 1.54
CA LEU A 47 -20.09 -15.05 1.56
C LEU A 47 -20.26 -14.18 0.32
N PHE A 48 -19.18 -13.56 -0.18
CA PHE A 48 -19.18 -12.79 -1.42
C PHE A 48 -19.47 -13.67 -2.65
N PHE A 49 -18.81 -14.83 -2.78
CA PHE A 49 -19.08 -15.78 -3.87
C PHE A 49 -20.52 -16.29 -3.84
N TRP A 50 -21.05 -16.55 -2.65
CA TRP A 50 -22.45 -16.92 -2.50
C TRP A 50 -23.40 -15.79 -2.93
N LEU A 51 -23.15 -14.54 -2.49
CA LEU A 51 -23.93 -13.37 -2.90
C LEU A 51 -23.91 -13.19 -4.41
N LEU A 52 -22.75 -13.42 -5.05
CA LEU A 52 -22.61 -13.41 -6.50
C LEU A 52 -23.48 -14.48 -7.16
N ARG A 53 -23.39 -15.72 -6.68
CA ARG A 53 -24.19 -16.85 -7.18
C ARG A 53 -25.68 -16.60 -7.04
N HIS A 54 -26.14 -16.18 -5.88
CA HIS A 54 -27.57 -15.98 -5.62
C HIS A 54 -28.15 -14.78 -6.39
N ARG A 55 -27.37 -13.72 -6.58
CA ARG A 55 -27.86 -12.47 -7.19
C ARG A 55 -27.70 -12.45 -8.72
N TYR A 56 -26.71 -13.14 -9.28
CA TYR A 56 -26.37 -13.03 -10.69
C TYR A 56 -26.44 -14.36 -11.46
N LEU A 57 -26.28 -15.52 -10.81
CA LEU A 57 -26.43 -16.84 -11.42
C LEU A 57 -27.83 -17.40 -11.13
N LYS A 58 -28.84 -16.91 -11.86
CA LYS A 58 -30.17 -17.55 -11.89
C LYS A 58 -30.09 -18.83 -12.72
N LEU A 59 -29.65 -19.92 -12.10
CA LEU A 59 -29.67 -21.25 -12.71
C LEU A 59 -31.12 -21.66 -13.00
N PRO A 60 -31.42 -22.24 -14.17
CA PRO A 60 -32.78 -22.64 -14.50
C PRO A 60 -33.29 -23.76 -13.59
N PRO A 61 -34.63 -23.91 -13.49
CA PRO A 61 -35.22 -24.99 -12.72
C PRO A 61 -34.83 -26.33 -13.35
N ILE A 62 -34.15 -27.17 -12.57
CA ILE A 62 -33.87 -28.57 -12.91
C ILE A 62 -34.93 -29.48 -12.29
N THR A 63 -35.21 -30.60 -12.95
CA THR A 63 -36.18 -31.58 -12.44
C THR A 63 -35.70 -32.21 -11.13
N ILE A 64 -36.62 -32.80 -10.36
CA ILE A 64 -36.28 -33.46 -9.09
C ILE A 64 -35.29 -34.62 -9.32
N GLN A 65 -35.47 -35.40 -10.38
CA GLN A 65 -34.59 -36.51 -10.74
C GLN A 65 -33.17 -36.05 -11.10
N GLU A 66 -33.04 -34.98 -11.91
CA GLU A 66 -31.73 -34.39 -12.24
C GLU A 66 -31.04 -33.80 -11.01
N LYS A 67 -31.82 -33.21 -10.09
CA LYS A 67 -31.29 -32.67 -8.84
C LYS A 67 -30.73 -33.77 -7.94
N VAL A 68 -31.40 -34.92 -7.87
CA VAL A 68 -30.94 -36.10 -7.12
C VAL A 68 -29.69 -36.69 -7.78
N ALA A 69 -29.73 -36.95 -9.10
CA ALA A 69 -28.60 -37.50 -9.85
C ALA A 69 -27.35 -36.61 -9.75
N LYS A 70 -27.52 -35.28 -9.92
CA LYS A 70 -26.44 -34.31 -9.76
C LYS A 70 -25.80 -34.40 -8.37
N ASN A 71 -26.61 -34.42 -7.32
CA ASN A 71 -26.08 -34.46 -5.95
C ASN A 71 -25.33 -35.77 -5.70
N LEU A 72 -25.86 -36.91 -6.16
CA LEU A 72 -25.18 -38.22 -6.05
C LEU A 72 -23.84 -38.25 -6.79
N VAL A 73 -23.81 -37.77 -8.04
CA VAL A 73 -22.57 -37.67 -8.84
C VAL A 73 -21.58 -36.70 -8.20
N SER A 74 -22.06 -35.57 -7.66
CA SER A 74 -21.19 -34.62 -6.95
C SER A 74 -20.55 -35.27 -5.74
N ILE A 75 -21.35 -35.97 -4.92
CA ILE A 75 -20.86 -36.69 -3.73
C ILE A 75 -19.84 -37.75 -4.14
N LEU A 76 -20.12 -38.55 -5.16
CA LEU A 76 -19.20 -39.60 -5.64
C LEU A 76 -17.86 -39.01 -6.09
N ILE A 77 -17.88 -37.94 -6.89
CA ILE A 77 -16.67 -37.27 -7.35
C ILE A 77 -15.93 -36.65 -6.16
N THR A 78 -16.63 -36.00 -5.22
CA THR A 78 -16.00 -35.43 -4.03
C THR A 78 -15.32 -36.51 -3.19
N VAL A 79 -15.98 -37.65 -2.97
CA VAL A 79 -15.39 -38.79 -2.25
C VAL A 79 -14.12 -39.23 -2.94
N VAL A 80 -14.15 -39.49 -4.26
CA VAL A 80 -12.96 -39.88 -5.05
C VAL A 80 -11.84 -38.84 -4.96
N PHE A 81 -12.17 -37.55 -5.07
CA PHE A 81 -11.17 -36.47 -4.96
C PHE A 81 -10.54 -36.39 -3.58
N VAL A 82 -11.33 -36.57 -2.52
CA VAL A 82 -10.83 -36.54 -1.13
C VAL A 82 -10.04 -37.80 -0.80
N THR A 83 -10.38 -38.98 -1.32
CA THR A 83 -9.57 -40.20 -1.11
C THR A 83 -8.29 -40.18 -1.93
N VAL A 84 -8.36 -39.84 -3.22
CA VAL A 84 -7.18 -39.82 -4.11
C VAL A 84 -6.24 -38.67 -3.75
N GLY A 85 -6.79 -37.51 -3.38
CA GLY A 85 -6.02 -36.35 -2.96
C GLY A 85 -5.94 -36.20 -1.43
N PHE A 86 -6.10 -37.27 -0.66
CA PHE A 86 -6.20 -37.20 0.81
C PHE A 86 -5.04 -36.43 1.42
N ASP A 87 -3.81 -36.76 1.02
CA ASP A 87 -2.61 -36.07 1.49
C ASP A 87 -2.58 -34.58 1.09
N ALA A 88 -3.21 -34.22 -0.03
CA ALA A 88 -3.20 -32.86 -0.55
C ALA A 88 -4.28 -31.95 0.06
N PHE A 89 -5.48 -32.50 0.27
CA PHE A 89 -6.66 -31.77 0.73
C PHE A 89 -6.90 -31.87 2.23
N VAL A 90 -6.38 -32.90 2.88
CA VAL A 90 -6.65 -33.17 4.30
C VAL A 90 -5.35 -33.36 5.05
N GLY A 91 -4.49 -34.29 4.59
CA GLY A 91 -3.24 -34.64 5.24
C GLY A 91 -3.41 -35.22 6.64
N TRP A 92 -2.29 -35.62 7.22
CA TRP A 92 -2.18 -35.97 8.63
C TRP A 92 -1.53 -34.80 9.36
N ARG A 93 -2.07 -34.44 10.52
CA ARG A 93 -1.44 -33.50 11.43
C ARG A 93 -0.48 -34.26 12.32
N TYR A 94 0.74 -33.76 12.41
CA TYR A 94 1.79 -34.31 13.27
C TYR A 94 2.00 -33.37 14.44
N ASP A 95 2.21 -33.94 15.62
CA ASP A 95 2.48 -33.16 16.83
C ASP A 95 3.93 -32.65 16.80
N PRO A 96 4.19 -31.46 17.37
CA PRO A 96 5.55 -30.99 17.59
C PRO A 96 6.37 -32.02 18.36
N ILE A 97 7.65 -32.15 18.00
CA ILE A 97 8.56 -33.11 18.63
C ILE A 97 9.48 -32.34 19.56
N SER A 98 9.39 -32.64 20.86
CA SER A 98 10.36 -32.15 21.84
C SER A 98 11.61 -33.03 21.78
N ILE A 99 12.76 -32.43 21.50
CA ILE A 99 14.05 -33.10 21.37
C ILE A 99 15.02 -32.54 22.40
N SER A 100 15.71 -33.43 23.10
CA SER A 100 16.89 -33.10 23.91
C SER A 100 18.10 -33.86 23.39
N ILE A 101 19.16 -33.13 23.07
CA ILE A 101 20.43 -33.67 22.59
C ILE A 101 21.46 -33.42 23.69
N THR A 102 22.02 -34.50 24.25
CA THR A 102 23.05 -34.42 25.29
C THR A 102 24.39 -34.88 24.71
N ALA A 103 25.36 -33.98 24.63
CA ALA A 103 26.75 -34.36 24.37
C ALA A 103 27.31 -34.99 25.66
N LEU A 104 27.77 -36.24 25.61
CA LEU A 104 28.04 -37.04 26.83
C LEU A 104 29.46 -36.89 27.40
N GLY A 105 30.41 -36.38 26.62
CA GLY A 105 31.81 -36.30 27.02
C GLY A 105 32.47 -37.67 27.22
N LYS A 106 33.52 -37.72 28.06
CA LYS A 106 34.31 -38.94 28.33
C LYS A 106 33.62 -39.91 29.30
N THR A 107 32.33 -40.19 29.08
CA THR A 107 31.54 -41.07 29.95
C THR A 107 31.37 -42.50 29.40
N GLY A 108 31.95 -42.82 28.24
CA GLY A 108 31.95 -44.15 27.59
C GLY A 108 33.35 -44.73 27.31
N GLU A 109 33.40 -45.86 26.59
CA GLU A 109 34.66 -46.47 26.13
C GLU A 109 35.36 -45.54 25.13
N ILE A 110 36.61 -45.15 25.44
CA ILE A 110 37.40 -44.27 24.57
C ILE A 110 38.03 -45.12 23.47
N HIS A 111 37.76 -44.79 22.21
CA HIS A 111 38.36 -45.50 21.09
C HIS A 111 39.86 -45.21 20.96
N VAL A 112 40.62 -46.22 20.57
CA VAL A 112 42.06 -46.07 20.29
C VAL A 112 42.24 -45.11 19.11
N GLY A 113 42.80 -43.93 19.37
CA GLY A 113 42.99 -42.88 18.36
C GLY A 113 41.93 -41.76 18.38
N GLN A 114 41.02 -41.73 19.36
CA GLN A 114 40.07 -40.64 19.54
C GLN A 114 40.73 -39.37 20.09
N LYS A 115 40.55 -38.24 19.40
CA LYS A 115 41.24 -36.98 19.68
C LYS A 115 40.41 -35.99 20.51
N GLY A 116 39.09 -36.17 20.58
CA GLY A 116 38.17 -35.25 21.26
C GLY A 116 36.82 -35.88 21.58
N THR A 117 35.91 -35.07 22.12
CA THR A 117 34.52 -35.44 22.43
C THR A 117 33.50 -34.47 21.83
N GLU A 118 33.86 -33.85 20.72
CA GLU A 118 33.04 -32.83 20.06
C GLU A 118 31.73 -33.43 19.54
N VAL A 119 30.63 -32.67 19.68
CA VAL A 119 29.34 -33.01 19.07
C VAL A 119 28.90 -31.85 18.22
N TRP A 120 28.78 -32.08 16.91
CA TRP A 120 28.39 -31.10 15.92
C TRP A 120 27.04 -31.46 15.32
N ILE A 121 26.10 -30.51 15.30
CA ILE A 121 24.85 -30.60 14.54
C ILE A 121 25.01 -29.73 13.30
N THR A 122 25.08 -30.36 12.13
CA THR A 122 25.34 -29.68 10.86
C THR A 122 24.05 -29.35 10.11
N GLU A 123 23.01 -30.16 10.27
CA GLU A 123 21.76 -29.97 9.56
C GLU A 123 20.60 -30.64 10.30
N ILE A 124 19.43 -29.99 10.29
CA ILE A 124 18.16 -30.60 10.66
C ILE A 124 17.28 -30.53 9.42
N LYS A 125 16.69 -31.65 9.00
CA LYS A 125 15.71 -31.72 7.91
C LYS A 125 14.33 -32.09 8.45
N ILE A 126 13.33 -31.35 8.02
CA ILE A 126 11.92 -31.56 8.36
C ILE A 126 11.18 -31.85 7.06
N ASP A 127 10.68 -33.08 6.89
CA ASP A 127 10.07 -33.57 5.64
C ASP A 127 10.95 -33.32 4.40
N GLY A 128 12.28 -33.50 4.56
CA GLY A 128 13.27 -33.31 3.51
C GLY A 128 13.68 -31.85 3.25
N GLN A 129 13.10 -30.87 3.95
CA GLN A 129 13.51 -29.45 3.87
C GLN A 129 14.45 -29.06 5.00
N LYS A 130 15.50 -28.28 4.68
CA LYS A 130 16.47 -27.78 5.65
C LYS A 130 15.81 -26.82 6.66
N TYR A 131 15.97 -27.11 7.93
CA TYR A 131 15.55 -26.26 9.05
C TYR A 131 16.65 -25.27 9.41
N ASP A 132 16.25 -24.05 9.74
CA ASP A 132 17.15 -22.97 10.12
C ASP A 132 17.63 -23.16 11.56
N LEU A 133 18.90 -23.58 11.71
CA LEU A 133 19.51 -23.87 13.01
C LEU A 133 19.57 -22.65 13.93
N SER A 134 19.53 -21.42 13.39
CA SER A 134 19.52 -20.20 14.21
C SER A 134 18.27 -20.06 15.10
N LYS A 135 17.21 -20.82 14.81
CA LYS A 135 15.98 -20.88 15.61
C LYS A 135 16.08 -21.82 16.80
N VAL A 136 17.15 -22.62 16.89
CA VAL A 136 17.40 -23.49 18.03
C VAL A 136 17.94 -22.64 19.19
N PRO A 137 17.33 -22.69 20.38
CA PRO A 137 17.81 -21.94 21.54
C PRO A 137 19.20 -22.44 21.98
N LEU A 138 20.14 -21.51 22.17
CA LEU A 138 21.46 -21.83 22.74
C LEU A 138 21.31 -22.28 24.20
N ALA A 139 21.98 -23.37 24.54
CA ALA A 139 22.12 -23.88 25.91
C ALA A 139 23.55 -23.64 26.42
N PRO A 140 23.79 -23.67 27.75
CA PRO A 140 25.14 -23.60 28.30
C PRO A 140 26.06 -24.67 27.68
N GLU A 141 27.30 -24.30 27.34
CA GLU A 141 28.29 -25.18 26.68
C GLU A 141 27.92 -25.63 25.24
N TRP A 142 26.97 -24.94 24.61
CA TRP A 142 26.70 -25.02 23.17
C TRP A 142 26.96 -23.67 22.53
N GLU A 143 27.65 -23.66 21.38
CA GLU A 143 27.95 -22.44 20.62
C GLU A 143 27.69 -22.62 19.12
N TYR A 144 27.46 -21.51 18.40
CA TYR A 144 27.41 -21.50 16.94
C TYR A 144 28.82 -21.37 16.37
N ARG A 145 29.20 -22.25 15.44
CA ARG A 145 30.49 -22.23 14.74
C ARG A 145 30.32 -22.62 13.26
N ASP A 146 31.20 -22.13 12.39
CA ASP A 146 31.29 -22.47 10.96
C ASP A 146 29.96 -22.44 10.19
N ASN A 147 29.49 -21.23 9.83
CA ASN A 147 28.24 -21.03 9.07
C ASN A 147 26.97 -21.56 9.77
N ALA A 148 26.85 -21.27 11.07
CA ALA A 148 25.65 -21.54 11.90
C ALA A 148 25.41 -23.02 12.27
N ASN A 149 26.45 -23.85 12.28
CA ASN A 149 26.37 -25.18 12.91
C ASN A 149 26.43 -25.05 14.44
N LEU A 150 25.84 -26.02 15.15
CA LEU A 150 25.87 -26.05 16.62
C LEU A 150 26.94 -27.03 17.11
N LEU A 151 27.77 -26.58 18.05
CA LEU A 151 28.88 -27.33 18.61
C LEU A 151 28.80 -27.37 20.15
N SER A 152 29.06 -28.55 20.73
CA SER A 152 29.43 -28.70 22.14
C SER A 152 30.74 -29.47 22.27
N TYR A 153 31.69 -28.94 23.05
CA TYR A 153 33.03 -29.55 23.25
C TYR A 153 33.64 -29.35 24.64
N GLN A 154 33.12 -28.40 25.44
CA GLN A 154 33.62 -28.09 26.79
C GLN A 154 32.62 -28.52 27.86
N ASN A 155 33.12 -28.83 29.05
CA ASN A 155 32.32 -29.11 30.27
C ASN A 155 31.14 -30.08 30.06
N GLN A 156 31.34 -31.13 29.26
CA GLN A 156 30.36 -32.18 28.99
C GLN A 156 30.23 -33.13 30.20
N PRO A 157 29.04 -33.68 30.49
CA PRO A 157 27.85 -33.70 29.64
C PRO A 157 27.04 -32.40 29.64
N SER A 158 26.63 -31.94 28.46
CA SER A 158 25.75 -30.78 28.29
C SER A 158 24.55 -31.09 27.39
N THR A 159 23.38 -30.57 27.74
CA THR A 159 22.11 -30.84 27.04
C THR A 159 21.53 -29.57 26.45
N ILE A 160 21.19 -29.63 25.16
CA ILE A 160 20.36 -28.65 24.46
C ILE A 160 18.97 -29.25 24.24
N ALA A 161 17.92 -28.51 24.60
CA ALA A 161 16.53 -28.97 24.48
C ALA A 161 15.69 -27.94 23.72
N PHE A 162 14.93 -28.40 22.73
CA PHE A 162 14.12 -27.55 21.87
C PHE A 162 12.95 -28.33 21.24
N GLU A 163 11.97 -27.59 20.72
CA GLU A 163 10.83 -28.16 20.02
C GLU A 163 10.96 -27.93 18.51
N LEU A 164 10.77 -29.00 17.74
CA LEU A 164 10.64 -28.93 16.29
C LEU A 164 9.17 -28.99 15.87
N PRO A 165 8.77 -28.32 14.79
CA PRO A 165 7.42 -28.42 14.27
C PRO A 165 7.09 -29.86 13.87
N GLY A 166 5.83 -30.25 14.01
CA GLY A 166 5.38 -31.60 13.68
C GLY A 166 5.55 -31.92 12.20
N ALA A 167 6.14 -33.08 11.90
CA ALA A 167 6.48 -33.51 10.54
C ALA A 167 6.35 -35.01 10.37
N ARG A 168 6.26 -35.51 9.13
CA ARG A 168 6.20 -36.96 8.83
C ARG A 168 7.53 -37.64 9.18
N ASN A 169 8.64 -36.98 8.90
CA ASN A 169 9.98 -37.45 9.19
C ASN A 169 10.89 -36.27 9.54
N THR A 170 11.65 -36.42 10.63
CA THR A 170 12.66 -35.46 11.06
C THR A 170 14.01 -36.14 11.06
N GLU A 171 14.99 -35.54 10.39
CA GLU A 171 16.35 -36.05 10.29
C GLU A 171 17.32 -35.04 10.90
N ILE A 172 18.25 -35.52 11.73
CA ILE A 172 19.28 -34.70 12.36
C ILE A 172 20.63 -35.26 11.93
N ASP A 173 21.41 -34.45 11.23
CA ASP A 173 22.73 -34.81 10.74
C ASP A 173 23.80 -34.35 11.73
N PHE A 174 24.55 -35.31 12.26
CA PHE A 174 25.69 -35.09 13.14
C PHE A 174 27.01 -35.30 12.39
N LEU A 175 28.00 -34.44 12.60
CA LEU A 175 29.33 -34.64 12.00
C LEU A 175 30.06 -35.79 12.73
N SER A 176 30.63 -36.71 11.96
CA SER A 176 31.44 -37.84 12.46
C SER A 176 32.87 -37.76 11.92
N HIS A 177 33.83 -37.63 12.84
CA HIS A 177 35.27 -37.51 12.58
C HIS A 177 36.11 -37.93 13.81
N PRO A 178 37.47 -37.93 13.73
CA PRO A 178 38.32 -38.43 14.82
C PRO A 178 38.25 -37.67 16.15
N TRP A 179 37.67 -36.47 16.17
CA TRP A 179 37.48 -35.67 17.39
C TRP A 179 36.05 -35.77 17.95
N SER A 180 35.17 -36.55 17.30
CA SER A 180 33.78 -36.67 17.72
C SER A 180 33.62 -37.54 18.97
N GLY A 181 32.68 -37.17 19.84
CA GLY A 181 32.29 -37.92 21.03
C GLY A 181 30.98 -38.68 20.87
N GLU A 182 30.43 -39.16 21.98
CA GLU A 182 29.12 -39.79 22.01
C GLU A 182 28.01 -38.76 22.28
N VAL A 183 26.87 -38.92 21.62
CA VAL A 183 25.67 -38.09 21.79
C VAL A 183 24.48 -38.94 22.20
N LEU A 184 23.70 -38.46 23.16
CA LEU A 184 22.42 -39.04 23.57
C LEU A 184 21.29 -38.18 23.03
N VAL A 185 20.52 -38.71 22.09
CA VAL A 185 19.32 -38.03 21.57
C VAL A 185 18.10 -38.65 22.23
N LYS A 186 17.37 -37.84 22.99
CA LYS A 186 16.05 -38.21 23.53
C LYS A 186 14.97 -37.40 22.86
N SER A 187 13.95 -38.09 22.38
CA SER A 187 12.64 -37.53 22.09
C SER A 187 11.58 -38.25 22.93
N ASN A 188 10.36 -37.77 22.88
CA ASN A 188 9.16 -38.47 23.36
C ASN A 188 9.04 -39.91 22.82
N GLN A 189 9.63 -40.23 21.67
CA GLN A 189 9.49 -41.52 20.99
C GLN A 189 10.71 -42.44 21.10
N LYS A 190 11.91 -41.87 21.08
CA LYS A 190 13.14 -42.61 20.87
C LYS A 190 14.24 -42.02 21.74
N ASN A 191 14.92 -42.90 22.46
CA ASN A 191 16.09 -42.57 23.25
C ASN A 191 17.24 -43.42 22.75
N GLN A 192 18.19 -42.82 22.04
CA GLN A 192 19.30 -43.53 21.44
C GLN A 192 20.62 -42.82 21.74
N LYS A 193 21.58 -43.59 22.24
CA LYS A 193 22.98 -43.21 22.33
C LYS A 193 23.64 -43.51 20.99
N ILE A 194 24.34 -42.53 20.42
CA ILE A 194 25.01 -42.62 19.12
C ILE A 194 26.47 -42.26 19.34
N ASP A 195 27.35 -43.14 18.89
CA ASP A 195 28.78 -42.89 18.85
C ASP A 195 29.15 -42.27 17.49
N LEU A 196 29.70 -41.06 17.53
CA LEU A 196 30.06 -40.30 16.34
C LEU A 196 31.54 -40.47 15.97
N TYR A 197 32.34 -41.20 16.75
CA TYR A 197 33.77 -41.38 16.47
C TYR A 197 34.00 -42.16 15.17
N ARG A 198 35.01 -41.73 14.39
CA ARG A 198 35.49 -42.43 13.20
C ARG A 198 37.01 -42.29 13.06
N THR A 199 37.67 -43.36 12.63
CA THR A 199 39.13 -43.45 12.45
C THR A 199 39.65 -42.53 11.33
N GLU A 200 40.90 -42.07 11.43
CA GLU A 200 41.50 -41.06 10.53
C GLU A 200 41.54 -41.44 9.04
N ASP A 201 41.51 -42.74 8.72
CA ASP A 201 41.61 -43.24 7.33
C ASP A 201 40.32 -43.08 6.49
N LYS A 202 39.27 -42.45 7.04
CA LYS A 202 37.98 -42.22 6.35
C LYS A 202 37.62 -40.75 6.33
N GLU A 203 37.13 -40.25 5.18
CA GLU A 203 36.61 -38.88 5.05
C GLU A 203 35.52 -38.58 6.09
N SER A 204 35.49 -37.34 6.56
CA SER A 204 34.43 -36.84 7.45
C SER A 204 33.07 -37.03 6.80
N SER A 205 32.10 -37.52 7.57
CA SER A 205 30.76 -37.80 7.05
C SER A 205 29.70 -37.47 8.08
N ASN A 206 28.45 -37.33 7.63
CA ASN A 206 27.33 -37.10 8.53
C ASN A 206 26.67 -38.42 8.94
N VAL A 207 26.34 -38.54 10.22
CA VAL A 207 25.48 -39.59 10.77
C VAL A 207 24.09 -39.02 10.93
N THR A 208 23.14 -39.51 10.14
CA THR A 208 21.75 -39.06 10.15
C THR A 208 20.93 -39.84 11.17
N PHE A 209 20.31 -39.14 12.11
CA PHE A 209 19.34 -39.69 13.05
C PHE A 209 17.92 -39.33 12.63
N SER A 210 17.12 -40.33 12.25
CA SER A 210 15.73 -40.15 11.82
C SER A 210 14.72 -40.43 12.94
N LEU A 211 13.74 -39.54 13.06
CA LEU A 211 12.58 -39.62 13.94
C LEU A 211 11.30 -39.59 13.11
N PRO A 212 10.46 -40.65 13.15
CA PRO A 212 9.16 -40.62 12.48
C PRO A 212 8.18 -39.68 13.22
N GLY A 213 7.28 -39.06 12.47
CA GLY A 213 6.27 -38.16 13.03
C GLY A 213 5.25 -38.85 13.93
N GLU A 214 4.94 -38.24 15.09
CA GLU A 214 3.81 -38.66 15.92
C GLU A 214 2.52 -38.00 15.45
N ARG A 215 1.46 -38.81 15.26
CA ARG A 215 0.14 -38.29 14.92
C ARG A 215 -0.59 -37.89 16.20
N GLY A 216 -0.95 -36.62 16.30
CA GLY A 216 -1.76 -36.16 17.43
C GLY A 216 -3.11 -36.87 17.48
N VAL A 217 -3.59 -37.13 18.70
CA VAL A 217 -4.92 -37.68 18.95
C VAL A 217 -5.94 -36.71 18.32
N SER A 218 -6.63 -37.15 17.27
CA SER A 218 -7.44 -36.26 16.42
C SER A 218 -8.42 -35.45 17.25
N PHE A 219 -8.18 -34.14 17.36
CA PHE A 219 -9.06 -33.25 18.10
C PHE A 219 -10.36 -33.09 17.30
N ILE A 220 -11.49 -32.82 17.95
CA ILE A 220 -12.79 -32.62 17.28
C ILE A 220 -12.72 -31.59 16.13
N TRP A 221 -11.78 -30.65 16.25
CA TRP A 221 -11.42 -29.62 15.29
C TRP A 221 -10.87 -30.16 13.96
N ASP A 222 -10.08 -31.23 13.96
CA ASP A 222 -9.55 -31.83 12.73
C ASP A 222 -10.67 -32.49 11.91
N TRP A 223 -11.64 -33.09 12.61
CA TRP A 223 -12.86 -33.60 11.97
C TRP A 223 -13.74 -32.48 11.40
N ILE A 224 -13.84 -31.35 12.10
CA ILE A 224 -14.55 -30.16 11.60
C ILE A 224 -13.87 -29.61 10.33
N ALA A 225 -12.53 -29.56 10.29
CA ALA A 225 -11.78 -29.16 9.10
C ALA A 225 -11.98 -30.13 7.93
N ARG A 226 -11.98 -31.44 8.18
CA ARG A 226 -12.26 -32.48 7.17
C ARG A 226 -13.66 -32.36 6.58
N ILE A 227 -14.66 -32.16 7.44
CA ILE A 227 -16.04 -31.92 7.03
C ILE A 227 -16.14 -30.61 6.23
N GLY A 228 -15.41 -29.56 6.65
CA GLY A 228 -15.30 -28.29 5.91
C GLY A 228 -14.72 -28.45 4.51
N CYS A 229 -13.63 -29.21 4.37
CA CYS A 229 -13.03 -29.55 3.08
C CYS A 229 -14.01 -30.28 2.17
N PHE A 230 -14.67 -31.32 2.70
CA PHE A 230 -15.66 -32.10 1.96
C PHE A 230 -16.83 -31.24 1.48
N ILE A 231 -17.38 -30.40 2.36
CA ILE A 231 -18.49 -29.50 2.05
C ILE A 231 -18.10 -28.46 0.98
N LEU A 232 -16.88 -27.91 1.06
CA LEU A 232 -16.37 -26.94 0.10
C LEU A 232 -16.18 -27.56 -1.28
N LEU A 233 -15.52 -28.72 -1.37
CA LEU A 233 -15.33 -29.45 -2.62
C LEU A 233 -16.66 -29.91 -3.23
N LEU A 234 -17.59 -30.37 -2.38
CA LEU A 234 -18.93 -30.75 -2.80
C LEU A 234 -19.67 -29.58 -3.47
N ASP A 235 -19.61 -28.37 -2.90
CA ASP A 235 -20.27 -27.21 -3.52
C ASP A 235 -19.61 -26.78 -4.83
N ILE A 236 -18.27 -26.84 -4.93
CA ILE A 236 -17.54 -26.54 -6.16
C ILE A 236 -17.96 -27.50 -7.27
N ILE A 237 -17.91 -28.82 -7.00
CA ILE A 237 -18.27 -29.86 -7.96
C ILE A 237 -19.75 -29.77 -8.32
N ASN A 238 -20.63 -29.58 -7.33
CA ASN A 238 -22.07 -29.45 -7.56
C ASN A 238 -22.38 -28.26 -8.46
N THR A 239 -21.66 -27.15 -8.27
CA THR A 239 -21.83 -25.95 -9.09
C THR A 239 -21.30 -26.16 -10.50
N ALA A 240 -20.18 -26.86 -10.67
CA ALA A 240 -19.66 -27.25 -11.98
C ALA A 240 -20.65 -28.15 -12.75
N ILE A 241 -21.25 -29.15 -12.09
CA ILE A 241 -22.23 -30.04 -12.73
C ILE A 241 -23.53 -29.30 -13.05
N CYS A 242 -24.02 -28.41 -12.18
CA CYS A 242 -25.16 -27.54 -12.51
C CYS A 242 -24.91 -26.78 -13.82
N PHE A 243 -23.68 -26.31 -14.02
CA PHE A 243 -23.29 -25.58 -15.19
C PHE A 243 -23.27 -26.45 -16.47
N LEU A 244 -22.81 -27.69 -16.35
CA LEU A 244 -22.81 -28.66 -17.44
C LEU A 244 -24.22 -29.06 -17.88
N ILE A 245 -25.12 -29.31 -16.91
CA ILE A 245 -26.54 -29.62 -17.18
C ILE A 245 -27.21 -28.45 -17.89
N TRP A 246 -26.97 -27.23 -17.41
CA TRP A 246 -27.53 -26.02 -18.02
C TRP A 246 -27.06 -25.81 -19.48
N ARG A 247 -25.77 -26.05 -19.78
CA ARG A 247 -25.23 -25.99 -21.14
C ARG A 247 -25.94 -26.96 -22.10
N LYS A 248 -26.39 -28.12 -21.59
CA LYS A 248 -27.15 -29.11 -22.37
C LYS A 248 -28.57 -28.61 -22.66
N SER A 249 -29.24 -27.98 -21.69
CA SER A 249 -30.61 -27.43 -21.86
C SER A 249 -30.68 -26.29 -22.89
N ILE A 250 -29.64 -25.45 -22.99
CA ILE A 250 -29.55 -24.38 -24.01
C ILE A 250 -29.45 -24.95 -25.44
N LYS A 251 -28.86 -26.14 -25.63
CA LYS A 251 -28.80 -26.78 -26.95
C LYS A 251 -30.16 -27.30 -27.42
N THR A 252 -31.06 -27.65 -26.50
CA THR A 252 -32.40 -28.17 -26.80
C THR A 252 -33.46 -27.08 -26.96
N GLU A 253 -33.31 -25.91 -26.33
CA GLU A 253 -34.26 -24.78 -26.46
C GLU A 253 -34.05 -23.88 -27.69
N ASN A 254 -32.98 -24.10 -28.45
CA ASN A 254 -32.68 -23.31 -29.67
C ASN A 254 -33.63 -23.58 -30.86
N SER A 255 -34.75 -24.29 -30.67
CA SER A 255 -35.83 -24.38 -31.66
C SER A 255 -36.96 -23.37 -31.45
N SER A 256 -37.06 -22.65 -30.33
CA SER A 256 -38.00 -21.52 -30.21
C SER A 256 -37.81 -20.70 -28.92
N THR A 257 -37.65 -19.39 -29.10
CA THR A 257 -37.64 -18.30 -28.10
C THR A 257 -36.28 -17.88 -27.52
N SER A 258 -35.81 -16.74 -28.01
CA SER A 258 -34.69 -15.95 -27.53
C SER A 258 -35.17 -14.96 -26.47
N SER A 259 -34.71 -15.06 -25.22
CA SER A 259 -34.55 -13.89 -24.31
C SER A 259 -34.08 -14.17 -22.86
N LEU A 260 -33.45 -15.30 -22.52
CA LEU A 260 -32.79 -15.42 -21.19
C LEU A 260 -31.56 -16.34 -21.23
N SER A 261 -30.44 -15.85 -21.74
CA SER A 261 -29.12 -16.44 -21.46
C SER A 261 -28.11 -15.35 -21.11
N PRO A 262 -27.29 -15.52 -20.03
CA PRO A 262 -26.15 -14.64 -19.80
C PRO A 262 -25.16 -14.80 -20.96
N PRO A 263 -24.49 -13.72 -21.40
CA PRO A 263 -23.60 -13.76 -22.56
C PRO A 263 -22.56 -14.89 -22.42
N ARG A 264 -22.33 -15.65 -23.51
CA ARG A 264 -21.35 -16.76 -23.64
C ARG A 264 -19.97 -16.46 -23.00
N ASN A 265 -19.60 -15.19 -22.86
CA ASN A 265 -18.34 -14.73 -22.29
C ASN A 265 -18.24 -14.91 -20.77
N TYR A 266 -19.35 -14.80 -20.02
CA TYR A 266 -19.37 -14.99 -18.56
C TYR A 266 -19.28 -16.46 -18.15
N GLN A 267 -19.74 -17.33 -19.05
CA GLN A 267 -19.73 -18.79 -18.94
C GLN A 267 -18.30 -19.34 -19.02
N LEU A 268 -17.52 -18.81 -19.97
CA LEU A 268 -16.13 -19.20 -20.18
C LEU A 268 -15.22 -18.69 -19.06
N LEU A 269 -15.45 -17.47 -18.56
CA LEU A 269 -14.69 -16.89 -17.44
C LEU A 269 -14.87 -17.66 -16.14
N TYR A 270 -16.09 -18.16 -15.86
CA TYR A 270 -16.36 -18.95 -14.67
C TYR A 270 -15.73 -20.34 -14.76
N ILE A 271 -15.80 -21.01 -15.91
CA ILE A 271 -15.10 -22.28 -16.15
C ILE A 271 -13.58 -22.08 -15.97
N LEU A 272 -13.01 -21.02 -16.56
CA LEU A 272 -11.60 -20.70 -16.40
C LEU A 272 -11.23 -20.42 -14.94
N ALA A 273 -12.04 -19.69 -14.18
CA ALA A 273 -11.79 -19.41 -12.77
C ALA A 273 -11.89 -20.66 -11.88
N VAL A 274 -12.84 -21.57 -12.15
CA VAL A 274 -12.99 -22.84 -11.44
C VAL A 274 -11.88 -23.81 -11.82
N CYS A 275 -11.54 -23.93 -13.11
CA CYS A 275 -10.40 -24.70 -13.57
C CYS A 275 -9.07 -24.17 -13.03
N MET A 276 -8.89 -22.84 -12.93
CA MET A 276 -7.72 -22.22 -12.31
C MET A 276 -7.69 -22.45 -10.80
N GLY A 277 -8.84 -22.39 -10.10
CA GLY A 277 -8.92 -22.70 -8.67
C GLY A 277 -8.60 -24.17 -8.37
N ILE A 278 -9.08 -25.09 -9.21
CA ILE A 278 -8.75 -26.52 -9.13
C ILE A 278 -7.28 -26.77 -9.48
N ALA A 279 -6.76 -26.13 -10.53
CA ALA A 279 -5.35 -26.21 -10.90
C ALA A 279 -4.43 -25.67 -9.80
N PHE A 280 -4.80 -24.57 -9.14
CA PHE A 280 -4.03 -23.96 -8.05
C PHE A 280 -4.04 -24.84 -6.77
N LEU A 281 -5.15 -25.52 -6.49
CA LEU A 281 -5.25 -26.49 -5.40
C LEU A 281 -4.46 -27.78 -5.68
N ILE A 282 -4.37 -28.22 -6.94
CA ILE A 282 -3.58 -29.38 -7.36
C ILE A 282 -2.08 -29.05 -7.41
N PHE A 283 -1.70 -27.85 -7.87
CA PHE A 283 -0.29 -27.45 -8.04
C PHE A 283 0.50 -27.30 -6.74
N ARG A 284 -0.16 -27.09 -5.59
CA ARG A 284 0.54 -26.88 -4.31
C ARG A 284 1.14 -28.17 -3.74
N HIS A 285 0.71 -29.35 -4.18
CA HIS A 285 1.06 -30.61 -3.49
C HIS A 285 1.87 -31.63 -4.30
N THR A 286 2.34 -31.30 -5.51
CA THR A 286 3.20 -32.22 -6.28
C THR A 286 4.67 -31.90 -6.09
N SER A 287 5.21 -32.25 -4.91
CA SER A 287 6.64 -32.49 -4.69
C SER A 287 6.92 -34.00 -4.77
N ILE A 288 6.73 -34.59 -5.95
CA ILE A 288 7.00 -36.02 -6.17
C ILE A 288 7.96 -36.15 -7.36
N GLU A 289 9.12 -36.74 -7.09
CA GLU A 289 10.22 -36.92 -8.02
C GLU A 289 9.93 -37.88 -9.19
N LEU A 290 10.67 -37.64 -10.28
CA LEU A 290 10.89 -38.41 -11.52
C LEU A 290 9.70 -38.86 -12.40
N TYR A 291 8.54 -39.28 -11.90
CA TYR A 291 7.42 -39.75 -12.76
C TYR A 291 6.63 -38.62 -13.45
N SER A 292 7.02 -37.36 -13.25
CA SER A 292 6.23 -36.17 -13.59
C SER A 292 6.42 -35.65 -15.03
N LYS A 293 7.50 -35.97 -15.75
CA LYS A 293 7.75 -35.36 -17.08
C LYS A 293 6.76 -35.84 -18.15
N ALA A 294 6.48 -37.14 -18.19
CA ALA A 294 5.51 -37.72 -19.13
C ALA A 294 4.08 -37.27 -18.80
N TYR A 295 3.72 -37.23 -17.51
CA TYR A 295 2.40 -36.80 -17.04
C TYR A 295 2.14 -35.31 -17.31
N PHE A 296 3.15 -34.47 -17.07
CA PHE A 296 3.11 -33.04 -17.37
C PHE A 296 3.02 -32.78 -18.88
N ALA A 297 3.79 -33.51 -19.69
CA ALA A 297 3.72 -33.43 -21.15
C ALA A 297 2.35 -33.88 -21.68
N LEU A 298 1.72 -34.90 -21.08
CA LEU A 298 0.39 -35.37 -21.45
C LEU A 298 -0.71 -34.37 -21.08
N LEU A 299 -0.59 -33.72 -19.91
CA LEU A 299 -1.49 -32.64 -19.47
C LEU A 299 -1.35 -31.38 -20.33
N CYS A 300 -0.12 -30.96 -20.66
CA CYS A 300 0.15 -29.85 -21.58
C CYS A 300 -0.30 -30.17 -23.01
N GLY A 301 -0.15 -31.42 -23.45
CA GLY A 301 -0.68 -31.92 -24.72
C GLY A 301 -2.21 -31.87 -24.75
N ALA A 302 -2.87 -32.37 -23.71
CA ALA A 302 -4.33 -32.34 -23.58
C ALA A 302 -4.87 -30.89 -23.53
N PHE A 303 -4.18 -29.99 -22.84
CA PHE A 303 -4.51 -28.57 -22.77
C PHE A 303 -4.33 -27.86 -24.13
N SER A 304 -3.26 -28.19 -24.86
CA SER A 304 -3.00 -27.69 -26.22
C SER A 304 -4.06 -28.16 -27.22
N VAL A 305 -4.47 -29.43 -27.14
CA VAL A 305 -5.55 -29.99 -27.96
C VAL A 305 -6.88 -29.29 -27.64
N LEU A 306 -7.18 -29.05 -26.36
CA LEU A 306 -8.35 -28.28 -25.94
C LEU A 306 -8.33 -26.85 -26.51
N LEU A 307 -7.18 -26.18 -26.52
CA LEU A 307 -7.00 -24.85 -27.12
C LEU A 307 -7.23 -24.84 -28.63
N ILE A 308 -6.67 -25.82 -29.34
CA ILE A 308 -6.86 -25.99 -30.80
C ILE A 308 -8.33 -26.26 -31.11
N LEU A 309 -8.98 -27.17 -30.38
CA LEU A 309 -10.40 -27.49 -30.56
C LEU A 309 -11.29 -26.27 -30.25
N THR A 310 -10.93 -25.45 -29.26
CA THR A 310 -11.65 -24.21 -28.93
C THR A 310 -11.47 -23.15 -30.02
N GLY A 311 -10.27 -23.04 -30.61
CA GLY A 311 -9.99 -22.17 -31.75
C GLY A 311 -10.71 -22.60 -33.04
N VAL A 312 -10.77 -23.90 -33.31
CA VAL A 312 -11.53 -24.46 -34.45
C VAL A 312 -13.04 -24.28 -34.27
N ALA A 313 -13.56 -24.50 -33.05
CA ALA A 313 -14.96 -24.24 -32.74
C ALA A 313 -15.31 -22.73 -32.86
N TYR A 314 -14.39 -21.84 -32.50
CA TYR A 314 -14.52 -20.39 -32.70
C TYR A 314 -14.54 -20.02 -34.19
N PHE A 315 -13.70 -20.65 -35.02
CA PHE A 315 -13.70 -20.46 -36.47
C PHE A 315 -15.00 -20.93 -37.13
N ALA A 316 -15.55 -22.07 -36.70
CA ALA A 316 -16.84 -22.56 -37.17
C ALA A 316 -17.98 -21.58 -36.89
N VAL A 317 -17.98 -20.95 -35.70
CA VAL A 317 -18.95 -19.91 -35.31
C VAL A 317 -18.77 -18.61 -36.10
N LEU A 318 -17.53 -18.20 -36.41
CA LEU A 318 -17.27 -17.03 -37.25
C LEU A 318 -17.69 -17.23 -38.71
N LYS A 319 -17.56 -18.47 -39.22
CA LYS A 319 -18.00 -18.88 -40.55
C LYS A 319 -19.53 -18.86 -40.68
N GLU A 320 -20.26 -19.29 -39.64
CA GLU A 320 -21.73 -19.19 -39.57
C GLU A 320 -22.26 -17.75 -39.59
N HIS A 321 -21.47 -16.77 -39.12
CA HIS A 321 -21.86 -15.37 -39.03
C HIS A 321 -21.30 -14.46 -40.15
N ASN A 322 -20.73 -15.04 -41.21
CA ASN A 322 -20.31 -14.36 -42.44
C ASN A 322 -19.36 -13.14 -42.24
N VAL A 323 -18.51 -13.18 -41.21
CA VAL A 323 -17.53 -12.12 -40.91
C VAL A 323 -16.23 -12.38 -41.69
N GLN A 324 -16.28 -12.24 -43.02
CA GLN A 324 -15.19 -12.69 -43.90
C GLN A 324 -13.97 -11.74 -44.04
N ARG A 325 -13.94 -10.55 -43.43
CA ARG A 325 -12.91 -9.55 -43.79
C ARG A 325 -11.72 -9.33 -42.88
N TYR A 326 -11.58 -10.03 -41.75
CA TYR A 326 -10.37 -9.88 -40.92
C TYR A 326 -9.81 -11.21 -40.41
N ASN A 327 -8.54 -11.42 -40.78
CA ASN A 327 -7.49 -12.11 -40.03
C ASN A 327 -7.37 -13.65 -40.09
N MET A 328 -7.35 -14.21 -41.30
CA MET A 328 -6.58 -15.45 -41.56
C MET A 328 -5.13 -15.33 -41.05
N ARG A 329 -4.52 -14.14 -41.18
CA ARG A 329 -3.15 -13.87 -40.70
C ARG A 329 -3.03 -13.93 -39.18
N ALA A 330 -3.96 -13.35 -38.41
CA ALA A 330 -3.88 -13.42 -36.95
C ALA A 330 -4.20 -14.82 -36.41
N PHE A 331 -5.06 -15.59 -37.09
CA PHE A 331 -5.32 -16.99 -36.77
C PHE A 331 -4.09 -17.88 -37.03
N VAL A 332 -3.43 -17.70 -38.19
CA VAL A 332 -2.19 -18.39 -38.52
C VAL A 332 -1.06 -17.97 -37.58
N ILE A 333 -0.95 -16.68 -37.23
CA ILE A 333 0.03 -16.18 -36.25
C ILE A 333 -0.23 -16.75 -34.85
N ALA A 334 -1.50 -16.87 -34.42
CA ALA A 334 -1.85 -17.47 -33.14
C ALA A 334 -1.49 -18.96 -33.10
N ILE A 335 -1.75 -19.71 -34.18
CA ILE A 335 -1.36 -21.13 -34.31
C ILE A 335 0.17 -21.26 -34.29
N ILE A 336 0.88 -20.47 -35.08
CA ILE A 336 2.36 -20.44 -35.11
C ILE A 336 2.92 -20.12 -33.72
N LEU A 337 2.38 -19.11 -33.03
CA LEU A 337 2.80 -18.74 -31.67
C LEU A 337 2.51 -19.85 -30.66
N SER A 338 1.37 -20.54 -30.75
CA SER A 338 1.08 -21.67 -29.86
C SER A 338 1.97 -22.88 -30.12
N VAL A 339 2.30 -23.19 -31.38
CA VAL A 339 3.28 -24.24 -31.74
C VAL A 339 4.69 -23.85 -31.27
N PHE A 340 5.05 -22.58 -31.36
CA PHE A 340 6.34 -22.05 -30.90
C PHE A 340 6.47 -22.03 -29.37
N VAL A 341 5.38 -21.77 -28.65
CA VAL A 341 5.30 -21.88 -27.18
C VAL A 341 5.46 -23.34 -26.74
N VAL A 342 4.87 -24.29 -27.46
CA VAL A 342 5.08 -25.73 -27.21
C VAL A 342 6.55 -26.10 -27.47
N PHE A 343 7.16 -25.59 -28.54
CA PHE A 343 8.58 -25.81 -28.84
C PHE A 343 9.49 -25.26 -27.73
N LEU A 344 9.23 -24.07 -27.21
CA LEU A 344 9.99 -23.46 -26.12
C LEU A 344 9.79 -24.17 -24.76
N LEU A 345 8.58 -24.66 -24.47
CA LEU A 345 8.29 -25.46 -23.27
C LEU A 345 8.99 -26.83 -23.32
N VAL A 346 9.01 -27.47 -24.48
CA VAL A 346 9.76 -28.70 -24.72
C VAL A 346 11.27 -28.44 -24.59
N ASN A 347 11.77 -27.32 -25.13
CA ASN A 347 13.20 -26.97 -25.03
C ASN A 347 13.66 -26.70 -23.58
N ASN A 348 12.80 -26.08 -22.77
CA ASN A 348 13.07 -25.80 -21.34
C ASN A 348 13.02 -27.07 -20.47
N LEU A 349 12.32 -28.13 -20.91
CA LEU A 349 12.30 -29.45 -20.26
C LEU A 349 13.61 -30.24 -20.41
N TYR A 350 14.45 -29.88 -21.39
CA TYR A 350 15.73 -30.55 -21.71
C TYR A 350 16.98 -29.79 -21.25
N ASN A 351 16.86 -28.68 -20.50
CA ASN A 351 17.99 -27.92 -19.93
C ASN A 351 19.06 -27.49 -20.96
N LEU A 352 18.66 -26.87 -22.07
CA LEU A 352 19.61 -26.13 -22.89
C LEU A 352 19.84 -24.74 -22.27
N GLU A 353 21.00 -24.54 -21.65
CA GLU A 353 21.40 -23.26 -21.03
C GLU A 353 21.51 -22.15 -22.09
N PHE A 354 20.91 -20.98 -21.82
CA PHE A 354 21.10 -19.78 -22.64
C PHE A 354 21.62 -18.60 -21.81
N HIS A 355 22.48 -17.82 -22.48
CA HIS A 355 23.17 -16.63 -21.99
C HIS A 355 22.18 -15.52 -21.53
N PRO A 356 22.50 -14.72 -20.48
CA PRO A 356 21.61 -13.69 -19.87
C PRO A 356 20.94 -12.71 -20.85
N THR A 357 21.58 -12.43 -21.98
CA THR A 357 21.07 -11.58 -23.05
C THR A 357 19.79 -12.14 -23.69
N PHE A 358 19.66 -13.46 -23.83
CA PHE A 358 18.45 -14.08 -24.38
C PHE A 358 17.26 -13.97 -23.42
N THR A 359 17.50 -14.10 -22.12
CA THR A 359 16.48 -13.87 -21.08
C THR A 359 16.02 -12.42 -21.06
N ALA A 360 16.95 -11.46 -21.21
CA ALA A 360 16.64 -10.04 -21.32
C ALA A 360 15.84 -9.71 -22.60
N ILE A 361 16.18 -10.32 -23.74
CA ILE A 361 15.43 -10.20 -25.00
C ILE A 361 14.01 -10.79 -24.84
N PHE A 362 13.88 -11.94 -24.16
CA PHE A 362 12.59 -12.57 -23.87
C PHE A 362 11.69 -11.69 -22.98
N TYR A 363 12.25 -11.04 -21.95
CA TYR A 363 11.51 -10.08 -21.11
C TYR A 363 11.12 -8.81 -21.88
N LEU A 364 12.00 -8.29 -22.72
CA LEU A 364 11.73 -7.13 -23.56
C LEU A 364 10.61 -7.43 -24.57
N GLN A 365 10.64 -8.60 -25.21
CA GLN A 365 9.64 -9.05 -26.18
C GLN A 365 8.28 -9.32 -25.52
N SER A 366 8.26 -9.97 -24.34
CA SER A 366 7.03 -10.22 -23.57
C SER A 366 6.37 -8.92 -23.11
N SER A 367 7.19 -7.94 -22.68
CA SER A 367 6.72 -6.61 -22.27
C SER A 367 6.21 -5.78 -23.45
N LEU A 368 6.85 -5.89 -24.63
CA LEU A 368 6.37 -5.28 -25.87
C LEU A 368 5.02 -5.86 -26.30
N LEU A 369 4.86 -7.19 -26.20
CA LEU A 369 3.60 -7.88 -26.51
C LEU A 369 2.47 -7.47 -25.57
N PHE A 370 2.76 -7.35 -24.27
CA PHE A 370 1.82 -6.84 -23.27
C PHE A 370 1.44 -5.37 -23.52
N SER A 371 2.41 -4.54 -23.86
CA SER A 371 2.21 -3.12 -24.16
C SER A 371 1.37 -2.93 -25.43
N LEU A 372 1.63 -3.73 -26.47
CA LEU A 372 0.82 -3.77 -27.69
C LEU A 372 -0.60 -4.28 -27.42
N CYS A 373 -0.77 -5.30 -26.57
CA CYS A 373 -2.11 -5.78 -26.17
C CYS A 373 -2.89 -4.73 -25.37
N THR A 374 -2.23 -4.01 -24.46
CA THR A 374 -2.83 -2.96 -23.62
C THR A 374 -3.17 -1.72 -24.45
N LEU A 375 -2.29 -1.30 -25.36
CA LEU A 375 -2.54 -0.21 -26.31
C LEU A 375 -3.67 -0.57 -27.28
N THR A 376 -3.71 -1.81 -27.76
CA THR A 376 -4.79 -2.32 -28.62
C THR A 376 -6.11 -2.34 -27.85
N LEU A 377 -6.12 -2.74 -26.57
CA LEU A 377 -7.30 -2.68 -25.70
C LEU A 377 -7.77 -1.26 -25.41
N TYR A 378 -6.84 -0.32 -25.18
CA TYR A 378 -7.13 1.09 -24.96
C TYR A 378 -7.73 1.76 -26.22
N LEU A 379 -7.12 1.51 -27.40
CA LEU A 379 -7.65 1.97 -28.68
C LEU A 379 -9.00 1.31 -29.01
N SER A 380 -9.18 0.03 -28.66
CA SER A 380 -10.46 -0.68 -28.76
C SER A 380 -11.51 -0.10 -27.81
N PHE A 381 -11.12 0.37 -26.63
CA PHE A 381 -11.97 1.05 -25.63
C PHE A 381 -12.54 2.39 -26.13
N HIS A 382 -11.90 3.01 -27.11
CA HIS A 382 -12.27 4.31 -27.68
C HIS A 382 -12.89 4.24 -29.07
N ILE A 383 -12.70 3.14 -29.82
CA ILE A 383 -13.13 3.03 -31.22
C ILE A 383 -14.21 1.93 -31.42
N MET A 384 -14.27 0.88 -30.59
CA MET A 384 -15.11 -0.29 -30.85
C MET A 384 -16.40 -0.38 -30.01
N PRO A 385 -17.49 -0.95 -30.56
CA PRO A 385 -18.72 -1.26 -29.81
C PRO A 385 -18.46 -2.22 -28.63
N SER A 386 -19.23 -2.07 -27.56
CA SER A 386 -19.13 -2.84 -26.30
C SER A 386 -19.26 -4.36 -26.45
N SER A 387 -19.78 -4.85 -27.58
CA SER A 387 -19.86 -6.28 -27.92
C SER A 387 -18.51 -6.89 -28.32
N LEU A 388 -17.57 -6.11 -28.87
CA LEU A 388 -16.25 -6.58 -29.33
C LEU A 388 -15.16 -6.54 -28.24
N LEU A 389 -15.34 -5.75 -27.17
CA LEU A 389 -14.36 -5.66 -26.08
C LEU A 389 -14.18 -6.98 -25.32
N GLY A 390 -15.22 -7.81 -25.22
CA GLY A 390 -15.14 -9.13 -24.59
C GLY A 390 -14.23 -10.12 -25.33
N VAL A 391 -13.93 -9.83 -26.61
CA VAL A 391 -13.11 -10.68 -27.49
C VAL A 391 -11.60 -10.40 -27.33
N MET A 392 -11.23 -9.25 -26.76
CA MET A 392 -9.82 -8.83 -26.57
C MET A 392 -9.26 -9.09 -25.16
N VAL A 393 -10.09 -9.55 -24.22
CA VAL A 393 -9.68 -9.95 -22.86
C VAL A 393 -8.76 -11.19 -22.84
N PRO A 394 -8.95 -12.22 -23.68
CA PRO A 394 -8.08 -13.40 -23.69
C PRO A 394 -6.63 -13.13 -24.13
N PRO A 395 -6.33 -12.32 -25.17
CA PRO A 395 -4.96 -11.91 -25.49
C PRO A 395 -4.26 -11.14 -24.36
N PHE A 396 -5.01 -10.33 -23.62
CA PHE A 396 -4.52 -9.59 -22.45
C PHE A 396 -4.21 -10.51 -21.26
N LEU A 397 -5.09 -11.49 -20.99
CA LEU A 397 -4.81 -12.57 -20.04
C LEU A 397 -3.56 -13.36 -20.46
N LEU A 398 -3.37 -13.63 -21.76
CA LEU A 398 -2.18 -14.30 -22.29
C LEU A 398 -0.90 -13.51 -22.05
N SER A 399 -0.95 -12.19 -22.19
CA SER A 399 0.19 -11.30 -21.95
C SER A 399 0.59 -11.16 -20.47
N ILE A 400 -0.32 -11.49 -19.55
CA ILE A 400 -0.07 -11.58 -18.10
C ILE A 400 0.55 -12.94 -17.72
N VAL A 401 0.14 -14.01 -18.42
CA VAL A 401 0.55 -15.40 -18.13
C VAL A 401 1.98 -15.72 -18.62
N LEU A 402 2.43 -15.10 -19.72
CA LEU A 402 3.76 -15.37 -20.28
C LEU A 402 4.93 -14.96 -19.36
N PRO A 403 4.93 -13.76 -18.72
CA PRO A 403 5.92 -13.40 -17.71
C PRO A 403 5.83 -14.24 -16.43
N LEU A 404 4.63 -14.74 -16.11
CA LEU A 404 4.31 -15.55 -14.93
C LEU A 404 5.13 -16.86 -14.87
N SER A 405 5.49 -17.41 -16.03
CA SER A 405 6.23 -18.68 -16.12
C SER A 405 7.75 -18.55 -15.90
N GLY A 406 8.34 -17.41 -16.25
CA GLY A 406 9.77 -17.15 -16.07
C GLY A 406 10.14 -16.59 -14.69
N TRP A 407 9.18 -16.02 -13.95
CA TRP A 407 9.41 -15.32 -12.68
C TRP A 407 9.18 -16.15 -11.42
N LEU A 408 8.69 -17.40 -11.56
CA LEU A 408 8.44 -18.31 -10.43
C LEU A 408 9.70 -18.80 -9.70
N ARG A 409 10.91 -18.35 -10.08
CA ARG A 409 12.19 -18.72 -9.46
C ARG A 409 12.74 -17.73 -8.40
N SER A 410 12.24 -16.50 -8.28
CA SER A 410 12.76 -15.51 -7.30
C SER A 410 11.74 -15.20 -6.18
N TRP A 411 11.83 -15.96 -5.09
CA TRP A 411 10.78 -16.11 -4.07
C TRP A 411 10.54 -14.92 -3.11
N THR A 412 11.29 -13.82 -3.17
CA THR A 412 11.19 -12.77 -2.13
C THR A 412 10.38 -11.52 -2.53
N THR A 413 10.05 -11.33 -3.82
CA THR A 413 9.33 -10.14 -4.32
C THR A 413 8.06 -10.44 -5.13
N GLY A 414 7.86 -11.69 -5.55
CA GLY A 414 6.76 -12.10 -6.44
C GLY A 414 5.36 -12.20 -5.81
N SER A 415 5.26 -12.47 -4.50
CA SER A 415 3.98 -12.62 -3.80
C SER A 415 3.20 -11.31 -3.72
N LEU A 416 3.87 -10.19 -3.45
CA LEU A 416 3.26 -8.86 -3.42
C LEU A 416 2.81 -8.43 -4.83
N PHE A 417 3.57 -8.77 -5.87
CA PHE A 417 3.24 -8.48 -7.27
C PHE A 417 2.02 -9.28 -7.78
N LEU A 418 1.92 -10.56 -7.42
CA LEU A 418 0.76 -11.41 -7.71
C LEU A 418 -0.49 -10.91 -6.96
N VAL A 419 -0.36 -10.57 -5.68
CA VAL A 419 -1.47 -10.02 -4.88
C VAL A 419 -1.91 -8.67 -5.42
N THR A 420 -0.98 -7.77 -5.75
CA THR A 420 -1.32 -6.45 -6.34
C THR A 420 -1.91 -6.57 -7.74
N SER A 421 -1.36 -7.43 -8.61
CA SER A 421 -1.92 -7.71 -9.94
C SER A 421 -3.31 -8.32 -9.87
N PHE A 422 -3.53 -9.23 -8.93
CA PHE A 422 -4.83 -9.85 -8.68
C PHE A 422 -5.83 -8.86 -8.07
N LEU A 423 -5.40 -7.98 -7.15
CA LEU A 423 -6.21 -6.88 -6.64
C LEU A 423 -6.55 -5.85 -7.71
N PHE A 424 -5.61 -5.53 -8.61
CA PHE A 424 -5.86 -4.70 -9.80
C PHE A 424 -6.81 -5.37 -10.78
N PHE A 425 -6.71 -6.70 -10.97
CA PHE A 425 -7.67 -7.48 -11.75
C PHE A 425 -9.07 -7.46 -11.12
N ILE A 426 -9.19 -7.66 -9.81
CA ILE A 426 -10.47 -7.57 -9.08
C ILE A 426 -11.04 -6.16 -9.20
N LEU A 427 -10.22 -5.13 -9.06
CA LEU A 427 -10.62 -3.73 -9.18
C LEU A 427 -11.08 -3.40 -10.60
N PHE A 428 -10.32 -3.81 -11.62
CA PHE A 428 -10.66 -3.64 -13.04
C PHE A 428 -11.93 -4.43 -13.42
N PHE A 429 -12.08 -5.66 -12.91
CA PHE A 429 -13.26 -6.48 -13.13
C PHE A 429 -14.50 -5.90 -12.42
N ALA A 430 -14.35 -5.41 -11.18
CA ALA A 430 -15.41 -4.69 -10.47
C ALA A 430 -15.82 -3.43 -11.22
N ILE A 431 -14.86 -2.68 -11.77
CA ILE A 431 -15.06 -1.50 -12.64
C ILE A 431 -15.84 -1.87 -13.93
N TYR A 432 -15.45 -2.95 -14.60
CA TYR A 432 -16.11 -3.45 -15.81
C TYR A 432 -17.57 -3.87 -15.54
N VAL A 433 -17.80 -4.62 -14.45
CA VAL A 433 -19.13 -5.05 -14.02
C VAL A 433 -20.00 -3.85 -13.62
N LEU A 434 -19.42 -2.84 -12.99
CA LEU A 434 -20.13 -1.61 -12.64
C LEU A 434 -20.49 -0.80 -13.89
N ARG A 435 -19.61 -0.71 -14.90
CA ARG A 435 -19.89 -0.01 -16.17
C ARG A 435 -21.05 -0.64 -16.95
N GLN A 436 -21.14 -1.98 -17.00
CA GLN A 436 -22.27 -2.68 -17.64
C GLN A 436 -23.63 -2.36 -16.98
N LYS A 437 -23.62 -1.88 -15.73
CA LYS A 437 -24.83 -1.55 -14.95
C LYS A 437 -25.28 -0.08 -15.11
N PHE A 438 -24.45 0.78 -15.70
CA PHE A 438 -24.71 2.21 -15.84
C PHE A 438 -24.53 2.61 -17.31
N ASP A 439 -25.63 2.98 -17.97
CA ASP A 439 -25.67 3.34 -19.39
C ASP A 439 -24.95 4.69 -19.64
N PHE A 440 -23.65 4.63 -19.97
CA PHE A 440 -22.83 5.80 -20.28
C PHE A 440 -22.97 6.17 -21.75
N LYS A 441 -23.86 7.12 -22.08
CA LYS A 441 -23.93 7.71 -23.43
C LYS A 441 -22.84 8.77 -23.62
N TYR A 442 -21.97 8.55 -24.61
CA TYR A 442 -20.98 9.54 -25.05
C TYR A 442 -21.60 10.49 -26.09
N SER A 443 -21.54 11.81 -25.84
CA SER A 443 -21.95 12.83 -26.80
C SER A 443 -20.79 13.27 -27.71
N LYS A 444 -21.10 13.47 -28.99
CA LYS A 444 -20.22 13.72 -30.15
C LYS A 444 -19.43 15.05 -30.17
N ILE A 445 -18.70 15.42 -29.13
CA ILE A 445 -17.73 16.53 -29.20
C ILE A 445 -16.39 16.00 -28.71
N GLU A 446 -15.29 16.30 -29.45
CA GLU A 446 -13.86 16.22 -29.05
C GLU A 446 -12.94 15.31 -29.90
N LYS A 447 -12.55 15.75 -31.10
CA LYS A 447 -11.32 15.21 -31.75
C LYS A 447 -10.05 15.97 -31.31
N ALA A 448 -10.09 17.29 -31.11
CA ALA A 448 -8.93 18.07 -30.68
C ALA A 448 -8.62 17.97 -29.16
N VAL A 449 -9.64 17.89 -28.31
CA VAL A 449 -9.47 17.77 -26.84
C VAL A 449 -9.00 16.37 -26.42
N SER A 450 -9.14 15.35 -27.28
CA SER A 450 -8.66 13.99 -26.99
C SER A 450 -7.13 13.91 -26.88
N ARG A 451 -6.38 14.64 -27.72
CA ARG A 451 -4.91 14.59 -27.73
C ARG A 451 -4.29 15.20 -26.47
N VAL A 452 -4.81 16.34 -26.02
CA VAL A 452 -4.36 17.00 -24.78
C VAL A 452 -4.66 16.14 -23.55
N LYS A 453 -5.84 15.48 -23.52
CA LYS A 453 -6.19 14.54 -22.45
C LYS A 453 -5.29 13.30 -22.42
N ILE A 454 -4.90 12.78 -23.60
CA ILE A 454 -3.96 11.66 -23.71
C ILE A 454 -2.57 12.09 -23.26
N LEU A 455 -2.07 13.24 -23.74
CA LEU A 455 -0.77 13.75 -23.35
C LEU A 455 -0.70 13.97 -21.83
N PHE A 456 -1.73 14.59 -21.23
CA PHE A 456 -1.75 14.80 -19.79
C PHE A 456 -1.85 13.48 -19.01
N PHE A 457 -2.61 12.49 -19.51
CA PHE A 457 -2.62 11.13 -18.92
C PHE A 457 -1.22 10.51 -18.92
N VAL A 458 -0.53 10.59 -20.05
CA VAL A 458 0.84 10.09 -20.19
C VAL A 458 1.77 10.81 -19.22
N CYS A 459 1.72 12.15 -19.13
CA CYS A 459 2.52 12.92 -18.18
C CYS A 459 2.26 12.53 -16.72
N ILE A 460 0.98 12.37 -16.31
CA ILE A 460 0.65 11.93 -14.95
C ILE A 460 1.12 10.49 -14.69
N THR A 461 1.10 9.64 -15.71
CA THR A 461 1.62 8.28 -15.61
C THR A 461 3.13 8.29 -15.44
N PHE A 462 3.87 9.05 -16.25
CA PHE A 462 5.32 9.27 -16.10
C PHE A 462 5.66 9.81 -14.71
N PHE A 463 4.91 10.81 -14.24
CA PHE A 463 5.09 11.38 -12.90
C PHE A 463 4.85 10.34 -11.80
N THR A 464 3.81 9.52 -11.92
CA THR A 464 3.55 8.42 -11.00
C THR A 464 4.69 7.40 -11.00
N VAL A 465 5.16 7.00 -12.19
CA VAL A 465 6.31 6.10 -12.31
C VAL A 465 7.55 6.69 -11.66
N PHE A 466 7.84 7.96 -11.94
CA PHE A 466 8.97 8.67 -11.33
C PHE A 466 8.89 8.58 -9.81
N LEU A 467 7.74 8.90 -9.20
CA LEU A 467 7.59 8.83 -7.75
C LEU A 467 7.75 7.40 -7.17
N TRP A 468 7.42 6.35 -7.95
CA TRP A 468 7.52 4.94 -7.52
C TRP A 468 8.94 4.38 -7.67
N SER A 469 9.66 4.87 -8.66
CA SER A 469 10.88 4.26 -9.16
C SER A 469 12.14 5.06 -8.82
N TYR A 470 11.99 6.35 -8.47
CA TYR A 470 13.12 7.26 -8.29
C TYR A 470 14.18 6.72 -7.34
N ASN A 471 13.77 6.26 -6.15
CA ASN A 471 14.71 5.74 -5.17
C ASN A 471 15.52 4.55 -5.72
N LYS A 472 14.88 3.59 -6.40
CA LYS A 472 15.56 2.41 -6.98
C LYS A 472 16.46 2.71 -8.18
N ILE A 473 16.17 3.78 -8.92
CA ILE A 473 16.93 4.16 -10.12
C ILE A 473 18.09 5.10 -9.76
N VAL A 474 17.86 6.03 -8.83
CA VAL A 474 18.76 7.16 -8.59
C VAL A 474 19.44 7.09 -7.21
N LEU A 475 18.71 6.76 -6.14
CA LEU A 475 19.20 6.86 -4.76
C LEU A 475 19.77 5.54 -4.18
N SER A 476 19.35 4.37 -4.66
CA SER A 476 19.73 3.08 -4.08
C SER A 476 21.17 2.69 -4.40
N PRO A 477 21.94 2.12 -3.45
CA PRO A 477 23.27 1.54 -3.71
C PRO A 477 23.23 0.38 -4.70
N ASN A 478 22.15 -0.42 -4.65
CA ASN A 478 21.89 -1.51 -5.58
C ASN A 478 21.11 -1.00 -6.80
N LYS A 479 21.67 -0.03 -7.52
CA LYS A 479 21.07 0.51 -8.74
C LYS A 479 20.75 -0.65 -9.69
N ILE A 480 19.62 -0.58 -10.37
CA ILE A 480 19.33 -1.52 -11.46
C ILE A 480 20.44 -1.36 -12.50
N GLN A 481 21.34 -2.34 -12.61
CA GLN A 481 22.47 -2.29 -13.54
C GLN A 481 22.04 -2.79 -14.93
N GLY A 482 22.40 -2.03 -15.97
CA GLY A 482 22.16 -2.33 -17.39
C GLY A 482 20.97 -1.60 -18.01
N GLY A 483 21.14 -1.04 -19.21
CA GLY A 483 20.07 -0.26 -19.88
C GLY A 483 18.78 -1.06 -20.16
N ILE A 484 18.91 -2.34 -20.50
CA ILE A 484 17.77 -3.21 -20.84
C ILE A 484 16.90 -3.52 -19.61
N SER A 485 17.50 -3.71 -18.43
CA SER A 485 16.77 -3.96 -17.18
C SER A 485 16.05 -2.71 -16.67
N ILE A 486 16.65 -1.53 -16.82
CA ILE A 486 16.01 -0.23 -16.51
C ILE A 486 14.81 0.02 -17.43
N ILE A 487 14.97 -0.15 -18.75
CA ILE A 487 13.88 0.06 -19.73
C ILE A 487 12.72 -0.90 -19.44
N GLY A 488 13.01 -2.18 -19.17
CA GLY A 488 11.99 -3.17 -18.80
C GLY A 488 11.24 -2.79 -17.52
N PHE A 489 11.97 -2.39 -16.47
CA PHE A 489 11.39 -1.94 -15.20
C PHE A 489 10.51 -0.70 -15.35
N LEU A 490 10.96 0.31 -16.11
CA LEU A 490 10.18 1.51 -16.40
C LEU A 490 8.92 1.18 -17.21
N GLY A 491 9.03 0.32 -18.22
CA GLY A 491 7.89 -0.15 -19.02
C GLY A 491 6.84 -0.87 -18.19
N ILE A 492 7.26 -1.73 -17.27
CA ILE A 492 6.35 -2.42 -16.33
C ILE A 492 5.72 -1.41 -15.36
N SER A 493 6.51 -0.48 -14.81
CA SER A 493 6.03 0.54 -13.88
C SER A 493 4.97 1.44 -14.53
N MET A 494 5.14 1.77 -15.82
CA MET A 494 4.17 2.52 -16.61
C MET A 494 2.80 1.86 -16.68
N VAL A 495 2.77 0.54 -16.90
CA VAL A 495 1.54 -0.23 -16.94
C VAL A 495 0.82 -0.14 -15.61
N TYR A 496 1.54 -0.36 -14.49
CA TYR A 496 0.93 -0.31 -13.18
C TYR A 496 0.46 1.09 -12.79
N ALA A 497 1.25 2.11 -13.08
CA ALA A 497 0.87 3.50 -12.86
C ALA A 497 -0.40 3.87 -13.64
N ALA A 498 -0.52 3.43 -14.89
CA ALA A 498 -1.71 3.64 -15.70
C ALA A 498 -2.93 2.88 -15.15
N ALA A 499 -2.76 1.61 -14.74
CA ALA A 499 -3.82 0.81 -14.14
C ALA A 499 -4.30 1.41 -12.80
N PHE A 500 -3.38 1.90 -11.98
CA PHE A 500 -3.65 2.63 -10.76
C PHE A 500 -4.47 3.90 -11.02
N GLY A 501 -4.04 4.72 -11.99
CA GLY A 501 -4.77 5.91 -12.40
C GLY A 501 -6.19 5.61 -12.88
N ILE A 502 -6.34 4.67 -13.82
CA ILE A 502 -7.65 4.25 -14.36
C ILE A 502 -8.59 3.78 -13.24
N SER A 503 -8.04 3.09 -12.24
CA SER A 503 -8.81 2.64 -11.09
C SER A 503 -9.35 3.80 -10.26
N ILE A 504 -8.50 4.79 -9.95
CA ILE A 504 -8.90 6.03 -9.25
C ILE A 504 -9.97 6.77 -10.05
N LEU A 505 -9.75 7.00 -11.34
CA LEU A 505 -10.69 7.71 -12.21
C LEU A 505 -12.05 7.03 -12.24
N THR A 506 -12.07 5.70 -12.27
CA THR A 506 -13.33 4.97 -12.25
C THR A 506 -14.03 5.09 -10.90
N LEU A 507 -13.31 4.94 -9.79
CA LEU A 507 -13.90 5.12 -8.46
C LEU A 507 -14.52 6.51 -8.32
N LEU A 508 -13.79 7.56 -8.71
CA LEU A 508 -14.29 8.95 -8.71
C LEU A 508 -15.55 9.10 -9.57
N GLN A 509 -15.56 8.53 -10.77
CA GLN A 509 -16.74 8.56 -11.65
C GLN A 509 -17.95 7.83 -11.05
N LEU A 510 -17.73 6.68 -10.39
CA LEU A 510 -18.79 5.92 -9.72
C LEU A 510 -19.37 6.69 -8.53
N PHE A 511 -18.50 7.29 -7.70
CA PHE A 511 -18.94 8.14 -6.59
C PHE A 511 -19.74 9.33 -7.09
N LYS A 512 -19.23 10.06 -8.09
CA LYS A 512 -19.93 11.19 -8.74
C LYS A 512 -21.32 10.77 -9.24
N ASN A 513 -21.42 9.67 -9.98
CA ASN A 513 -22.69 9.17 -10.52
C ASN A 513 -23.70 8.77 -9.43
N LYS A 514 -23.23 8.17 -8.33
CA LYS A 514 -24.08 7.77 -7.21
C LYS A 514 -24.62 8.98 -6.46
N ILE A 515 -23.79 10.01 -6.27
CA ILE A 515 -24.17 11.26 -5.62
C ILE A 515 -25.16 12.02 -6.50
N SER A 516 -24.90 12.17 -7.81
CA SER A 516 -25.78 12.89 -8.74
C SER A 516 -27.17 12.27 -8.84
N LYS A 517 -27.27 10.94 -8.96
CA LYS A 517 -28.58 10.23 -8.97
C LYS A 517 -29.39 10.51 -7.71
N LYS A 518 -28.76 10.40 -6.53
CA LYS A 518 -29.42 10.67 -5.26
C LYS A 518 -29.86 12.14 -5.15
N TRP A 519 -29.05 13.06 -5.64
CA TRP A 519 -29.35 14.50 -5.64
C TRP A 519 -30.63 14.81 -6.41
N ILE A 520 -30.80 14.22 -7.60
CA ILE A 520 -32.01 14.35 -8.42
C ILE A 520 -33.25 13.77 -7.69
N THR A 521 -33.12 12.58 -7.08
CA THR A 521 -34.25 11.91 -6.40
C THR A 521 -34.68 12.59 -5.09
N THR A 522 -33.77 13.29 -4.40
CA THR A 522 -34.08 13.92 -3.10
C THR A 522 -34.66 15.32 -3.25
N ARG A 523 -34.47 15.99 -4.40
CA ARG A 523 -35.06 17.31 -4.69
C ARG A 523 -36.58 17.25 -4.89
N THR A 524 -37.11 16.11 -5.33
CA THR A 524 -38.56 15.88 -5.49
C THR A 524 -39.26 15.58 -4.15
N ILE A 525 -38.53 15.28 -3.09
CA ILE A 525 -39.07 14.94 -1.76
C ILE A 525 -38.32 15.75 -0.71
N ARG A 526 -38.66 17.03 -0.55
CA ARG A 526 -38.37 17.72 0.70
C ARG A 526 -39.65 17.83 1.49
N ILE A 527 -39.72 17.07 2.57
CA ILE A 527 -39.97 17.50 3.96
C ILE A 527 -39.99 16.24 4.84
N GLN A 528 -39.31 16.33 5.99
CA GLN A 528 -39.41 15.44 7.17
C GLN A 528 -38.84 14.01 7.09
N LYS A 529 -37.73 13.77 7.81
CA LYS A 529 -37.68 12.97 9.07
C LYS A 529 -36.23 12.72 9.52
N ASN A 530 -36.00 12.95 10.82
CA ASN A 530 -34.78 12.73 11.63
C ASN A 530 -33.42 13.00 10.96
N GLU A 531 -32.98 14.24 11.12
CA GLU A 531 -31.68 14.72 10.68
C GLU A 531 -30.58 14.19 11.59
N LEU A 532 -29.89 13.13 11.17
CA LEU A 532 -28.56 12.84 11.74
C LEU A 532 -27.72 14.14 11.63
N LYS A 533 -27.29 14.71 12.76
CA LYS A 533 -26.46 15.92 12.78
C LYS A 533 -25.00 15.49 12.64
N VAL A 534 -24.44 15.60 11.43
CA VAL A 534 -23.08 15.12 11.11
C VAL A 534 -22.02 15.82 11.97
N PHE A 535 -22.13 17.15 12.09
CA PHE A 535 -21.20 17.98 12.86
C PHE A 535 -21.00 17.54 14.33
N PRO A 536 -22.03 17.54 15.20
CA PRO A 536 -21.83 17.23 16.62
C PRO A 536 -21.40 15.77 16.86
N ILE A 537 -21.83 14.83 16.00
CA ILE A 537 -21.43 13.42 16.12
C ILE A 537 -19.93 13.27 15.84
N LEU A 538 -19.43 13.85 14.74
CA LEU A 538 -18.01 13.81 14.42
C LEU A 538 -17.17 14.55 15.45
N LEU A 539 -17.62 15.74 15.85
CA LEU A 539 -16.93 16.56 16.85
C LEU A 539 -16.71 15.79 18.15
N ILE A 540 -17.79 15.23 18.72
CA ILE A 540 -17.73 14.46 19.98
C ILE A 540 -16.86 13.21 19.80
N PHE A 541 -17.04 12.46 18.71
CA PHE A 541 -16.24 11.25 18.46
C PHE A 541 -14.74 11.56 18.37
N MET A 542 -14.35 12.58 17.59
CA MET A 542 -12.94 12.96 17.41
C MET A 542 -12.31 13.44 18.72
N ILE A 543 -13.01 14.28 19.48
CA ILE A 543 -12.53 14.76 20.79
C ILE A 543 -12.34 13.58 21.74
N LEU A 544 -13.36 12.74 21.93
CA LEU A 544 -13.27 11.60 22.85
C LEU A 544 -12.16 10.62 22.45
N TYR A 545 -12.02 10.34 21.15
CA TYR A 545 -11.00 9.43 20.66
C TYR A 545 -9.58 10.01 20.85
N TRP A 546 -9.33 11.27 20.50
CA TRP A 546 -7.99 11.86 20.69
C TRP A 546 -7.67 12.20 22.15
N LEU A 547 -8.67 12.35 23.03
CA LEU A 547 -8.43 12.40 24.47
C LEU A 547 -7.85 11.08 25.00
N ILE A 548 -8.21 9.92 24.43
CA ILE A 548 -7.57 8.63 24.79
C ILE A 548 -6.07 8.67 24.46
N TRP A 549 -5.71 9.25 23.32
CA TRP A 549 -4.30 9.44 22.93
C TRP A 549 -3.59 10.42 23.86
N LEU A 550 -4.24 11.53 24.24
CA LEU A 550 -3.66 12.46 25.21
C LEU A 550 -3.45 11.82 26.58
N VAL A 551 -4.35 10.95 27.03
CA VAL A 551 -4.18 10.21 28.29
C VAL A 551 -2.96 9.28 28.21
N ALA A 552 -2.73 8.63 27.06
CA ALA A 552 -1.60 7.75 26.86
C ALA A 552 -0.25 8.50 26.79
N TYR A 553 -0.24 9.65 26.11
CA TYR A 553 0.93 10.49 25.89
C TYR A 553 0.90 11.76 26.74
N TYR A 554 0.30 11.70 27.92
CA TYR A 554 0.21 12.86 28.82
C TYR A 554 1.62 13.28 29.28
N PRO A 555 1.92 14.59 29.40
CA PRO A 555 1.08 15.74 29.04
C PRO A 555 1.05 16.09 27.54
N ALA A 556 2.07 15.72 26.78
CA ALA A 556 2.17 15.86 25.31
C ALA A 556 3.40 15.08 24.82
N ASN A 557 3.51 14.83 23.52
CA ASN A 557 4.82 14.49 22.94
C ASN A 557 5.61 15.77 22.65
N MET A 558 6.91 15.81 23.00
CA MET A 558 7.74 17.02 22.89
C MET A 558 9.13 16.67 22.35
N SER A 559 9.54 17.29 21.25
CA SER A 559 10.90 17.22 20.73
C SER A 559 11.79 18.30 21.38
N PRO A 560 13.11 18.35 21.09
CA PRO A 560 13.97 19.46 21.54
C PRO A 560 13.38 20.84 21.23
N ASP A 561 12.93 21.07 19.98
CA ASP A 561 12.21 22.29 19.58
C ASP A 561 11.03 22.61 20.52
N SER A 562 10.23 21.60 20.89
CA SER A 562 9.04 21.79 21.71
C SER A 562 9.40 22.21 23.14
N VAL A 563 10.48 21.66 23.70
CA VAL A 563 10.99 21.98 25.04
C VAL A 563 11.59 23.38 25.06
N ASP A 564 12.39 23.73 24.05
CA ASP A 564 12.94 25.09 23.89
C ASP A 564 11.83 26.13 23.77
N GLN A 565 10.86 25.92 22.85
CA GLN A 565 9.72 26.83 22.71
C GLN A 565 8.86 26.91 23.98
N TRP A 566 8.77 25.84 24.76
CA TRP A 566 8.09 25.87 26.05
C TRP A 566 8.83 26.78 27.04
N GLY A 567 10.15 26.62 27.19
CA GLY A 567 10.99 27.47 28.04
C GLY A 567 10.89 28.96 27.65
N GLN A 568 10.91 29.26 26.35
CA GLN A 568 10.67 30.62 25.85
C GLN A 568 9.24 31.11 26.15
N ALA A 569 8.23 30.25 25.99
CA ALA A 569 6.83 30.59 26.22
C ALA A 569 6.56 30.97 27.68
N ILE A 570 7.15 30.27 28.66
CA ILE A 570 6.99 30.58 30.08
C ILE A 570 7.99 31.62 30.62
N GLY A 571 8.91 32.10 29.77
CA GLY A 571 9.85 33.17 30.09
C GLY A 571 11.13 32.72 30.80
N VAL A 572 11.45 31.43 30.78
CA VAL A 572 12.72 30.87 31.27
C VAL A 572 13.87 31.23 30.32
N SER A 573 13.60 31.20 29.01
CA SER A 573 14.54 31.56 27.96
C SER A 573 14.08 32.84 27.23
N PRO A 574 15.00 33.66 26.67
CA PRO A 574 14.62 34.81 25.84
C PRO A 574 13.89 34.36 24.57
N LEU A 575 13.07 35.24 24.01
CA LEU A 575 12.42 34.98 22.71
C LEU A 575 13.45 35.01 21.58
N LEU A 576 13.63 33.87 20.91
CA LEU A 576 14.56 33.67 19.79
C LEU A 576 13.81 33.31 18.52
N ASP A 577 14.23 33.85 17.38
CA ASP A 577 13.56 33.64 16.09
C ASP A 577 14.06 32.44 15.26
N ALA A 578 14.83 31.54 15.89
CA ALA A 578 15.16 30.23 15.34
C ALA A 578 13.90 29.45 14.91
N HIS A 579 12.78 29.72 15.58
CA HIS A 579 11.45 29.34 15.17
C HIS A 579 10.54 30.57 15.05
N PRO A 580 9.45 30.51 14.26
CA PRO A 580 8.52 31.62 14.18
C PRO A 580 7.93 31.96 15.55
N ILE A 581 8.20 33.18 16.03
CA ILE A 581 7.83 33.65 17.37
C ILE A 581 6.34 33.51 17.67
N PHE A 582 5.49 33.67 16.66
CA PHE A 582 4.05 33.51 16.82
C PHE A 582 3.67 32.13 17.38
N SER A 583 4.40 31.06 17.00
CA SER A 583 4.16 29.73 17.54
C SER A 583 4.54 29.61 19.01
N THR A 584 5.59 30.30 19.47
CA THR A 584 5.96 30.40 20.88
C THR A 584 4.92 31.20 21.68
N LEU A 585 4.41 32.31 21.12
CA LEU A 585 3.35 33.10 21.77
C LEU A 585 2.02 32.35 21.84
N TRP A 586 1.72 31.50 20.86
CA TRP A 586 0.59 30.58 20.91
C TRP A 586 0.68 29.63 22.11
N ILE A 587 1.86 29.03 22.33
CA ILE A 587 2.13 28.20 23.51
C ILE A 587 1.96 29.03 24.78
N ARG A 588 2.53 30.25 24.82
CA ARG A 588 2.40 31.17 25.96
C ARG A 588 0.93 31.45 26.28
N MET A 589 0.12 31.79 25.29
CA MET A 589 -1.31 32.03 25.48
C MET A 589 -2.05 30.82 26.07
N CYS A 590 -1.74 29.61 25.62
CA CYS A 590 -2.31 28.38 26.20
C CYS A 590 -1.85 28.18 27.65
N SER A 591 -0.56 28.45 27.94
CA SER A 591 0.01 28.29 29.28
C SER A 591 -0.58 29.24 30.32
N LEU A 592 -1.15 30.38 29.90
CA LEU A 592 -1.87 31.31 30.80
C LEU A 592 -3.16 30.70 31.36
N LEU A 593 -3.79 29.75 30.66
CA LEU A 593 -5.01 29.07 31.12
C LEU A 593 -4.66 27.89 32.03
N TRP A 594 -3.64 27.13 31.64
CA TRP A 594 -3.09 26.04 32.43
C TRP A 594 -1.65 25.83 32.00
N GLN A 595 -0.72 26.00 32.94
CA GLN A 595 0.72 25.91 32.71
C GLN A 595 1.19 24.44 32.53
N SER A 596 0.62 23.75 31.56
CA SER A 596 0.94 22.38 31.16
C SER A 596 0.89 22.25 29.64
N PRO A 597 1.82 21.51 29.00
CA PRO A 597 1.76 21.20 27.57
C PRO A 597 0.42 20.58 27.14
N ALA A 598 -0.26 19.88 28.06
CA ALA A 598 -1.57 19.30 27.83
C ALA A 598 -2.61 20.37 27.43
N MET A 599 -2.50 21.61 27.91
CA MET A 599 -3.41 22.68 27.51
C MET A 599 -3.26 23.04 26.02
N VAL A 600 -2.02 23.07 25.52
CA VAL A 600 -1.74 23.29 24.10
C VAL A 600 -2.37 22.16 23.27
N ILE A 601 -2.22 20.92 23.72
CA ILE A 601 -2.79 19.74 23.06
C ILE A 601 -4.31 19.72 23.11
N LEU A 602 -4.94 20.13 24.22
CA LEU A 602 -6.40 20.22 24.31
C LEU A 602 -6.97 21.22 23.29
N VAL A 603 -6.34 22.40 23.16
CA VAL A 603 -6.74 23.39 22.15
C VAL A 603 -6.53 22.85 20.74
N GLN A 604 -5.44 22.11 20.51
CA GLN A 604 -5.15 21.45 19.23
C GLN A 604 -6.19 20.37 18.87
N ILE A 605 -6.57 19.51 19.82
CA ILE A 605 -7.63 18.48 19.68
C ILE A 605 -8.94 19.15 19.29
N ILE A 606 -9.38 20.15 20.08
CA ILE A 606 -10.66 20.83 19.87
C ILE A 606 -10.67 21.53 18.50
N SER A 607 -9.61 22.28 18.19
CA SER A 607 -9.51 23.03 16.94
C SER A 607 -9.54 22.09 15.72
N THR A 608 -8.79 20.99 15.76
CA THR A 608 -8.74 20.00 14.68
C THR A 608 -10.11 19.33 14.50
N ALA A 609 -10.75 18.92 15.60
CA ALA A 609 -12.06 18.28 15.57
C ALA A 609 -13.15 19.22 15.04
N VAL A 610 -13.18 20.48 15.48
CA VAL A 610 -14.12 21.50 15.00
C VAL A 610 -13.94 21.73 13.50
N ILE A 611 -12.71 21.92 13.03
CA ILE A 611 -12.42 22.20 11.61
C ILE A 611 -12.82 21.02 10.71
N LEU A 612 -12.39 19.79 11.04
CA LEU A 612 -12.73 18.63 10.23
C LEU A 612 -14.24 18.33 10.25
N ALA A 613 -14.88 18.41 11.42
CA ALA A 613 -16.32 18.25 11.52
C ALA A 613 -17.08 19.33 10.73
N TYR A 614 -16.61 20.59 10.76
CA TYR A 614 -17.20 21.69 10.01
C TYR A 614 -17.12 21.47 8.50
N ILE A 615 -15.93 21.13 7.99
CA ILE A 615 -15.70 20.90 6.56
C ILE A 615 -16.49 19.66 6.08
N LEU A 616 -16.51 18.57 6.85
CA LEU A 616 -17.31 17.40 6.48
C LEU A 616 -18.82 17.68 6.52
N ASN A 617 -19.27 18.49 7.49
CA ASN A 617 -20.66 18.91 7.57
C ASN A 617 -21.07 19.79 6.37
N TYR A 618 -20.17 20.61 5.83
CA TYR A 618 -20.43 21.37 4.60
C TYR A 618 -20.88 20.43 3.46
N PHE A 619 -20.21 19.29 3.24
CA PHE A 619 -20.63 18.33 2.21
C PHE A 619 -22.00 17.68 2.50
N SER A 620 -22.43 17.61 3.77
CA SER A 620 -23.77 17.11 4.10
C SER A 620 -24.88 18.01 3.57
N LEU A 621 -24.61 19.31 3.44
CA LEU A 621 -25.52 20.29 2.83
C LEU A 621 -25.66 20.08 1.31
N TRP A 622 -24.68 19.42 0.69
CA TRP A 622 -24.67 19.05 -0.74
C TRP A 622 -25.28 17.65 -1.01
N ASN A 623 -26.15 17.16 -0.11
CA ASN A 623 -26.82 15.85 -0.16
C ASN A 623 -25.89 14.62 -0.19
N PHE A 624 -24.63 14.76 0.22
CA PHE A 624 -23.79 13.59 0.47
C PHE A 624 -24.46 12.69 1.52
N ASN A 625 -24.22 11.38 1.41
CA ASN A 625 -24.77 10.47 2.40
C ASN A 625 -24.10 10.71 3.75
N LYS A 626 -24.88 11.19 4.73
CA LYS A 626 -24.44 11.46 6.10
C LYS A 626 -23.69 10.29 6.73
N LYS A 627 -24.12 9.04 6.51
CA LYS A 627 -23.41 7.84 7.00
C LYS A 627 -22.01 7.70 6.38
N VAL A 628 -21.87 8.02 5.10
CA VAL A 628 -20.56 7.99 4.42
C VAL A 628 -19.65 9.07 4.98
N LEU A 629 -20.17 10.29 5.19
CA LEU A 629 -19.39 11.37 5.80
C LEU A 629 -18.96 11.04 7.24
N LEU A 630 -19.83 10.39 8.03
CA LEU A 630 -19.47 9.89 9.35
C LEU A 630 -18.34 8.85 9.28
N VAL A 631 -18.48 7.84 8.41
CA VAL A 631 -17.45 6.80 8.23
C VAL A 631 -16.12 7.40 7.79
N LEU A 632 -16.13 8.33 6.84
CA LEU A 632 -14.92 8.99 6.36
C LEU A 632 -14.27 9.84 7.47
N GLY A 633 -15.06 10.60 8.22
CA GLY A 633 -14.57 11.40 9.35
C GLY A 633 -13.98 10.54 10.47
N CYS A 634 -14.68 9.47 10.87
CA CYS A 634 -14.16 8.51 11.84
C CYS A 634 -12.90 7.81 11.32
N ALA A 635 -12.87 7.40 10.05
CA ALA A 635 -11.71 6.74 9.46
C ALA A 635 -10.46 7.65 9.50
N VAL A 636 -10.59 8.93 9.14
CA VAL A 636 -9.49 9.91 9.26
C VAL A 636 -9.04 10.06 10.70
N ALA A 637 -9.97 10.19 11.64
CA ALA A 637 -9.64 10.36 13.06
C ALA A 637 -8.87 9.16 13.61
N LEU A 638 -9.23 7.95 13.19
CA LEU A 638 -8.63 6.68 13.62
C LEU A 638 -7.26 6.39 12.98
N LEU A 639 -6.81 7.16 11.99
CA LEU A 639 -5.50 6.93 11.39
C LEU A 639 -4.39 7.19 12.41
N PRO A 640 -3.32 6.37 12.45
CA PRO A 640 -2.26 6.50 13.43
C PRO A 640 -1.51 7.83 13.30
N ASN A 641 -1.29 8.30 12.06
CA ASN A 641 -0.70 9.61 11.80
C ASN A 641 -1.58 10.76 12.33
N SER A 642 -2.89 10.75 12.07
CA SER A 642 -3.78 11.79 12.59
C SER A 642 -3.83 11.77 14.12
N SER A 643 -3.76 10.58 14.72
CA SER A 643 -3.88 10.42 16.16
C SER A 643 -2.63 10.88 16.91
N ILE A 644 -1.43 10.46 16.48
CA ILE A 644 -0.18 10.86 17.16
C ILE A 644 0.10 12.34 16.98
N TYR A 645 -0.09 12.89 15.78
CA TYR A 645 0.23 14.30 15.51
C TYR A 645 -0.66 15.26 16.28
N VAL A 646 -1.94 14.93 16.47
CA VAL A 646 -2.85 15.77 17.25
C VAL A 646 -2.42 15.87 18.72
N VAL A 647 -1.64 14.91 19.24
CA VAL A 647 -1.10 14.93 20.63
C VAL A 647 0.38 15.30 20.73
N THR A 648 1.00 15.71 19.61
CA THR A 648 2.39 16.18 19.57
C THR A 648 2.44 17.71 19.54
N GLN A 649 3.24 18.31 20.43
CA GLN A 649 3.39 19.77 20.53
C GLN A 649 4.35 20.29 19.46
N TRP A 650 3.91 20.26 18.20
CA TRP A 650 4.64 20.81 17.07
C TRP A 650 3.87 21.96 16.42
N LYS A 651 4.58 23.05 16.14
CA LYS A 651 4.11 24.20 15.32
C LYS A 651 3.52 23.75 13.97
N ASP A 652 3.99 22.62 13.47
CA ASP A 652 3.64 22.00 12.19
C ASP A 652 2.19 21.56 12.13
N VAL A 653 1.65 21.09 13.26
CA VAL A 653 0.28 20.60 13.36
C VAL A 653 -0.69 21.75 13.19
N VAL A 654 -0.46 22.84 13.92
CA VAL A 654 -1.30 24.05 13.83
C VAL A 654 -1.11 24.74 12.47
N PHE A 655 0.12 24.78 11.94
CA PHE A 655 0.40 25.32 10.61
C PHE A 655 -0.36 24.56 9.50
N LEU A 656 -0.27 23.23 9.49
CA LEU A 656 -0.94 22.40 8.48
C LEU A 656 -2.46 22.42 8.65
N LEU A 657 -2.97 22.59 9.87
CA LEU A 657 -4.39 22.83 10.10
C LEU A 657 -4.84 24.17 9.48
N ALA A 658 -4.08 25.25 9.67
CA ALA A 658 -4.34 26.54 9.02
C ALA A 658 -4.25 26.44 7.49
N LEU A 659 -3.30 25.66 6.96
CA LEU A 659 -3.14 25.40 5.52
C LEU A 659 -4.36 24.66 4.94
N LEU A 660 -4.91 23.70 5.68
CA LEU A 660 -6.13 22.97 5.29
C LEU A 660 -7.36 23.90 5.25
N VAL A 661 -7.50 24.77 6.26
CA VAL A 661 -8.58 25.78 6.29
C VAL A 661 -8.43 26.74 5.11
N LEU A 662 -7.22 27.23 4.83
CA LEU A 662 -6.95 28.10 3.68
C LEU A 662 -7.35 27.41 2.37
N ALA A 663 -6.97 26.14 2.18
CA ALA A 663 -7.31 25.37 0.98
C ALA A 663 -8.83 25.18 0.82
N TYR A 664 -9.53 24.84 1.91
CA TYR A 664 -10.99 24.74 1.93
C TYR A 664 -11.66 26.08 1.56
N LEU A 665 -11.22 27.18 2.20
CA LEU A 665 -11.77 28.51 1.96
C LEU A 665 -11.48 29.01 0.54
N MET A 666 -10.29 28.76 0.00
CA MET A 666 -9.96 29.03 -1.40
C MET A 666 -10.92 28.27 -2.33
N GLN A 667 -11.08 26.97 -2.13
CA GLN A 667 -11.98 26.18 -2.97
C GLN A 667 -13.43 26.68 -2.88
N LYS A 668 -13.88 27.04 -1.67
CA LYS A 668 -15.22 27.60 -1.43
C LYS A 668 -15.41 28.96 -2.10
N ILE A 669 -14.45 29.90 -1.98
CA ILE A 669 -14.51 31.22 -2.62
C ILE A 669 -14.53 31.09 -4.15
N PHE A 670 -13.81 30.13 -4.72
CA PHE A 670 -13.83 29.88 -6.16
C PHE A 670 -15.15 29.29 -6.65
N MET A 671 -15.80 28.44 -5.85
CA MET A 671 -17.05 27.79 -6.23
C MET A 671 -18.28 28.62 -5.89
N ASP A 672 -18.43 29.01 -4.63
CA ASP A 672 -19.62 29.61 -4.09
C ASP A 672 -19.67 31.11 -4.43
N LYS A 673 -20.89 31.66 -4.46
CA LYS A 673 -21.13 33.12 -4.61
C LYS A 673 -21.28 33.84 -3.28
N LYS A 674 -21.27 33.12 -2.15
CA LYS A 674 -21.51 33.67 -0.81
C LYS A 674 -20.55 33.05 0.20
N ILE A 675 -19.97 33.91 1.03
CA ILE A 675 -19.06 33.56 2.12
C ILE A 675 -19.60 34.23 3.39
N GLY A 676 -19.81 33.46 4.45
CA GLY A 676 -20.37 33.95 5.71
C GLY A 676 -19.35 34.66 6.59
N ALA A 677 -19.81 35.23 7.71
CA ALA A 677 -18.95 35.93 8.65
C ALA A 677 -17.90 35.00 9.29
N LEU A 678 -18.31 33.79 9.69
CA LEU A 678 -17.42 32.79 10.27
C LEU A 678 -16.30 32.39 9.29
N GLU A 679 -16.61 32.22 8.00
CA GLU A 679 -15.60 31.92 6.99
C GLU A 679 -14.64 33.08 6.72
N ASN A 680 -15.12 34.33 6.78
CA ASN A 680 -14.28 35.50 6.65
C ASN A 680 -13.33 35.66 7.86
N ILE A 681 -13.81 35.40 9.08
CA ILE A 681 -12.96 35.34 10.28
C ILE A 681 -11.93 34.21 10.13
N ALA A 682 -12.37 33.02 9.72
CA ALA A 682 -11.48 31.88 9.47
C ALA A 682 -10.46 32.19 8.36
N LEU A 683 -10.79 33.02 7.37
CA LEU A 683 -9.88 33.46 6.33
C LEU A 683 -8.74 34.34 6.89
N VAL A 684 -9.07 35.27 7.81
CA VAL A 684 -8.06 36.07 8.52
C VAL A 684 -7.12 35.13 9.29
N ILE A 685 -7.68 34.24 10.11
CA ILE A 685 -6.92 33.30 10.93
C ILE A 685 -6.05 32.38 10.07
N ALA A 686 -6.58 31.85 8.95
CA ALA A 686 -5.85 30.92 8.11
C ALA A 686 -4.70 31.59 7.35
N LEU A 687 -4.91 32.78 6.76
CA LEU A 687 -3.83 33.50 6.07
C LEU A 687 -2.73 33.95 7.04
N SER A 688 -3.12 34.51 8.20
CA SER A 688 -2.17 34.92 9.23
C SER A 688 -1.45 33.71 9.83
N GLY A 689 -2.18 32.64 10.16
CA GLY A 689 -1.61 31.41 10.73
C GLY A 689 -0.64 30.71 9.79
N VAL A 690 -0.99 30.56 8.51
CA VAL A 690 -0.07 30.02 7.49
C VAL A 690 1.19 30.87 7.39
N SER A 691 1.07 32.20 7.41
CA SER A 691 2.22 33.12 7.31
C SER A 691 3.13 33.11 8.55
N LEU A 692 2.55 33.03 9.75
CA LEU A 692 3.26 33.30 11.01
C LEU A 692 3.70 32.04 11.78
N LEU A 693 3.12 30.86 11.51
CA LEU A 693 3.48 29.62 12.21
C LEU A 693 4.69 28.89 11.60
N ARG A 694 5.08 29.25 10.36
CA ARG A 694 6.23 28.70 9.63
C ARG A 694 6.86 29.78 8.74
N HIS A 695 8.19 29.84 8.67
CA HIS A 695 8.90 30.82 7.82
C HIS A 695 8.58 30.65 6.33
N ASN A 696 8.53 29.42 5.82
CA ASN A 696 8.16 29.15 4.42
C ASN A 696 6.67 29.44 4.13
N GLY A 697 5.84 29.51 5.18
CA GLY A 697 4.42 29.79 5.09
C GLY A 697 4.08 31.20 4.62
N PHE A 698 4.98 32.17 4.80
CA PHE A 698 4.82 33.53 4.28
C PHE A 698 4.58 33.53 2.76
N LEU A 699 5.38 32.78 2.00
CA LEU A 699 5.26 32.72 0.54
C LEU A 699 3.94 32.08 0.12
N ILE A 700 3.49 31.05 0.85
CA ILE A 700 2.20 30.40 0.63
C ILE A 700 1.07 31.40 0.83
N ALA A 701 1.05 32.09 1.98
CA ALA A 701 0.03 33.08 2.30
C ALA A 701 0.01 34.25 1.31
N LEU A 702 1.18 34.72 0.87
CA LEU A 702 1.31 35.78 -0.12
C LEU A 702 0.69 35.39 -1.47
N ILE A 703 1.12 34.25 -2.05
CA ILE A 703 0.63 33.81 -3.36
C ILE A 703 -0.86 33.48 -3.31
N CYS A 704 -1.30 32.72 -2.30
CA CYS A 704 -2.71 32.39 -2.12
C CYS A 704 -3.56 33.63 -1.85
N GLY A 705 -3.06 34.57 -1.03
CA GLY A 705 -3.72 35.83 -0.69
C GLY A 705 -3.91 36.73 -1.90
N LEU A 706 -2.89 36.88 -2.77
CA LEU A 706 -2.99 37.65 -4.01
C LEU A 706 -4.02 37.06 -4.98
N ILE A 707 -4.01 35.73 -5.15
CA ILE A 707 -5.00 35.03 -5.99
C ILE A 707 -6.42 35.23 -5.42
N LEU A 708 -6.58 35.06 -4.12
CA LEU A 708 -7.86 35.29 -3.43
C LEU A 708 -8.33 36.73 -3.55
N LEU A 709 -7.42 37.72 -3.45
CA LEU A 709 -7.74 39.13 -3.57
C LEU A 709 -8.30 39.42 -4.96
N ILE A 710 -7.62 38.95 -6.02
CA ILE A 710 -8.07 39.09 -7.41
C ILE A 710 -9.46 38.47 -7.59
N VAL A 711 -9.68 37.27 -7.05
CA VAL A 711 -10.96 36.55 -7.18
C VAL A 711 -12.07 37.22 -6.39
N ALA A 712 -11.80 37.66 -5.16
CA ALA A 712 -12.75 38.35 -4.29
C ALA A 712 -13.16 39.70 -4.90
N LEU A 713 -12.22 40.46 -5.46
CA LEU A 713 -12.51 41.69 -6.19
C LEU A 713 -13.39 41.42 -7.42
N LYS A 714 -13.03 40.43 -8.26
CA LYS A 714 -13.83 40.05 -9.44
C LYS A 714 -15.24 39.60 -9.08
N LYS A 715 -15.40 38.87 -7.96
CA LYS A 715 -16.69 38.41 -7.45
C LYS A 715 -17.43 39.42 -6.55
N ARG A 716 -16.85 40.60 -6.31
CA ARG A 716 -17.38 41.65 -5.41
C ARG A 716 -17.66 41.16 -3.99
N LEU A 717 -16.80 40.29 -3.46
CA LEU A 717 -16.87 39.75 -2.10
C LEU A 717 -16.20 40.71 -1.11
N PHE A 718 -16.86 41.83 -0.82
CA PHE A 718 -16.30 42.92 0.01
C PHE A 718 -15.70 42.44 1.34
N TYR A 719 -16.44 41.65 2.14
CA TYR A 719 -15.95 41.15 3.43
C TYR A 719 -14.72 40.23 3.29
N SER A 720 -14.59 39.50 2.18
CA SER A 720 -13.40 38.68 1.94
C SER A 720 -12.20 39.54 1.54
N VAL A 721 -12.40 40.61 0.78
CA VAL A 721 -11.35 41.61 0.51
C VAL A 721 -10.87 42.24 1.82
N VAL A 722 -11.79 42.67 2.68
CA VAL A 722 -11.46 43.21 4.01
C VAL A 722 -10.70 42.18 4.84
N SER A 723 -11.12 40.92 4.84
CA SER A 723 -10.43 39.85 5.58
C SER A 723 -9.00 39.62 5.09
N ILE A 724 -8.76 39.65 3.78
CA ILE A 724 -7.41 39.49 3.21
C ILE A 724 -6.52 40.68 3.58
N ILE A 725 -7.05 41.90 3.52
CA ILE A 725 -6.32 43.12 3.93
C ILE A 725 -6.02 43.06 5.42
N LEU A 726 -6.98 42.72 6.28
CA LEU A 726 -6.77 42.56 7.72
C LEU A 726 -5.69 41.52 8.03
N ALA A 727 -5.69 40.37 7.34
CA ALA A 727 -4.66 39.36 7.50
C ALA A 727 -3.27 39.89 7.11
N ALA A 728 -3.17 40.58 5.97
CA ALA A 728 -1.92 41.18 5.51
C ALA A 728 -1.41 42.27 6.45
N THR A 729 -2.30 43.15 6.92
CA THR A 729 -2.00 44.18 7.92
C THR A 729 -1.54 43.54 9.23
N PHE A 730 -2.21 42.50 9.71
CA PHE A 730 -1.82 41.80 10.93
C PHE A 730 -0.43 41.16 10.80
N VAL A 731 -0.14 40.47 9.68
CA VAL A 731 1.18 39.90 9.41
C VAL A 731 2.27 40.97 9.36
N PHE A 732 2.00 42.11 8.71
CA PHE A 732 2.92 43.24 8.63
C PHE A 732 3.20 43.85 10.01
N LEU A 733 2.14 44.12 10.79
CA LEU A 733 2.27 44.64 12.15
C LEU A 733 3.00 43.66 13.07
N PHE A 734 2.74 42.36 12.91
CA PHE A 734 3.38 41.32 13.69
C PHE A 734 4.87 41.24 13.42
N ASN A 735 5.28 41.10 12.15
CA ASN A 735 6.69 40.96 11.76
C ASN A 735 7.49 42.28 11.83
N GLY A 736 6.83 43.42 12.05
CA GLY A 736 7.46 44.73 12.18
C GLY A 736 7.39 45.28 13.60
N PRO A 737 6.44 46.19 13.91
CA PRO A 737 6.32 46.83 15.21
C PRO A 737 6.24 45.87 16.41
N ILE A 738 5.40 44.83 16.33
CA ILE A 738 5.20 43.90 17.46
C ILE A 738 6.46 43.09 17.70
N TYR A 739 7.09 42.60 16.63
CA TYR A 739 8.36 41.89 16.70
C TYR A 739 9.44 42.68 17.45
N LYS A 740 9.57 43.98 17.11
CA LYS A 740 10.50 44.90 17.78
C LYS A 740 10.12 45.13 19.24
N ALA A 741 8.82 45.33 19.53
CA ALA A 741 8.33 45.56 20.88
C ALA A 741 8.54 44.37 21.82
N LEU A 742 8.57 43.14 21.28
CA LEU A 742 8.84 41.93 22.05
C LEU A 742 10.33 41.68 22.32
N ASN A 743 11.23 42.55 21.85
CA ASN A 743 12.70 42.40 21.97
C ASN A 743 13.19 41.01 21.53
N VAL A 744 12.63 40.50 20.43
CA VAL A 744 13.03 39.20 19.87
C VAL A 744 14.48 39.27 19.41
N LYS A 745 15.30 38.31 19.86
CA LYS A 745 16.68 38.20 19.40
C LYS A 745 16.75 37.44 18.09
N HIS A 746 17.49 38.01 17.13
CA HIS A 746 17.75 37.38 15.85
C HIS A 746 18.78 36.27 16.00
N TYR A 747 18.43 35.08 15.54
CA TYR A 747 19.23 33.87 15.55
C TYR A 747 19.79 33.58 14.14
N GLY A 748 19.10 34.00 13.06
CA GLY A 748 19.67 34.03 11.70
C GLY A 748 19.68 32.71 10.91
N ILE A 749 19.08 31.61 11.38
CA ILE A 749 19.21 30.31 10.69
C ILE A 749 18.63 30.28 9.25
N GLY A 750 17.65 31.13 8.91
CA GLY A 750 17.16 31.33 7.53
C GLY A 750 17.13 30.07 6.64
N LEU A 751 17.75 30.17 5.46
CA LEU A 751 18.11 29.03 4.59
C LEU A 751 19.55 28.55 4.85
N ALA A 752 20.22 29.00 5.91
CA ALA A 752 21.63 28.73 6.16
C ALA A 752 21.91 27.22 6.21
N GLY A 753 21.05 26.43 6.86
CA GLY A 753 21.17 24.96 6.87
C GLY A 753 21.12 24.36 5.46
N THR A 754 20.21 24.85 4.61
CA THR A 754 20.11 24.43 3.20
C THR A 754 21.38 24.80 2.41
N VAL A 755 21.88 26.03 2.58
CA VAL A 755 23.12 26.47 1.92
C VAL A 755 24.29 25.58 2.35
N THR A 756 24.41 25.33 3.65
CA THR A 756 25.47 24.49 4.26
C THR A 756 25.41 23.07 3.71
N ASP A 757 24.21 22.51 3.57
CA ASP A 757 23.98 21.20 2.97
C ASP A 757 24.39 21.16 1.49
N CYS A 758 23.96 22.13 0.68
CA CYS A 758 24.37 22.24 -0.73
C CYS A 758 25.91 22.36 -0.89
N VAL A 759 26.57 23.15 -0.02
CA VAL A 759 28.03 23.28 0.00
C VAL A 759 28.68 21.94 0.38
N GLY A 760 28.20 21.28 1.43
CA GLY A 760 28.69 19.98 1.86
C GLY A 760 28.60 18.91 0.77
N TYR A 761 27.47 18.82 0.06
CA TYR A 761 27.33 17.93 -1.10
C TYR A 761 28.33 18.27 -2.21
N THR A 762 28.52 19.55 -2.51
CA THR A 762 29.46 19.96 -3.57
C THR A 762 30.90 19.63 -3.18
N ILE A 763 31.29 19.81 -1.91
CA ILE A 763 32.61 19.42 -1.39
C ILE A 763 32.80 17.90 -1.45
N TYR A 764 31.80 17.14 -1.00
CA TYR A 764 31.88 15.68 -0.93
C TYR A 764 32.04 15.03 -2.31
N TYR A 765 31.33 15.55 -3.33
CA TYR A 765 31.37 15.04 -4.69
C TYR A 765 32.43 15.70 -5.59
N ASP A 766 33.36 16.48 -5.03
CA ASP A 766 34.42 17.18 -5.78
C ASP A 766 33.87 18.07 -6.92
N GLY A 767 32.74 18.74 -6.66
CA GLY A 767 32.12 19.68 -7.59
C GLY A 767 32.84 21.03 -7.67
N GLU A 768 32.49 21.83 -8.68
CA GLU A 768 33.09 23.16 -8.90
C GLU A 768 32.50 24.21 -7.96
N ILE A 769 33.25 24.61 -6.93
CA ILE A 769 32.84 25.59 -5.92
C ILE A 769 33.50 26.95 -6.21
N PRO A 770 32.73 28.07 -6.25
CA PRO A 770 33.33 29.41 -6.29
C PRO A 770 34.28 29.66 -5.12
N GLU A 771 35.44 30.28 -5.39
CA GLU A 771 36.51 30.48 -4.39
C GLU A 771 36.01 31.19 -3.12
N ASP A 772 35.16 32.20 -3.25
CA ASP A 772 34.56 32.92 -2.11
C ASP A 772 33.74 32.00 -1.20
N ILE A 773 32.98 31.07 -1.79
CA ILE A 773 32.15 30.12 -1.03
C ILE A 773 33.03 29.06 -0.37
N LEU A 774 34.07 28.59 -1.06
CA LEU A 774 35.01 27.60 -0.51
C LEU A 774 35.83 28.18 0.65
N GLU A 775 36.29 29.42 0.51
CA GLU A 775 37.00 30.13 1.58
C GLU A 775 36.11 30.26 2.83
N GLU A 776 34.86 30.71 2.68
CA GLU A 776 33.91 30.78 3.80
C GLU A 776 33.65 29.41 4.46
N ALA A 777 33.48 28.35 3.66
CA ALA A 777 33.25 27.00 4.18
C ALA A 777 34.45 26.44 4.95
N THR A 778 35.67 26.82 4.55
CA THR A 778 36.94 26.33 5.13
C THR A 778 37.42 27.12 6.34
N GLN A 779 36.80 28.26 6.64
CA GLN A 779 37.07 29.01 7.88
C GLN A 779 36.66 28.26 9.15
N THR A 780 35.61 27.43 9.07
CA THR A 780 35.06 26.69 10.23
C THR A 780 35.57 25.25 10.30
N ALA A 781 35.76 24.59 9.15
CA ALA A 781 36.19 23.20 9.08
C ALA A 781 36.97 22.91 7.79
N THR A 782 37.98 22.02 7.85
CA THR A 782 38.77 21.65 6.66
C THR A 782 37.95 20.86 5.65
N VAL A 783 38.37 20.87 4.38
CA VAL A 783 37.74 20.04 3.33
C VAL A 783 37.69 18.57 3.72
N ASP A 784 38.76 18.04 4.32
CA ASP A 784 38.81 16.66 4.79
C ASP A 784 37.80 16.40 5.91
N PHE A 785 37.60 17.35 6.82
CA PHE A 785 36.56 17.25 7.85
C PHE A 785 35.17 17.22 7.23
N TRP A 786 34.87 18.12 6.29
CA TRP A 786 33.61 18.13 5.56
C TRP A 786 33.34 16.77 4.91
N LYS A 787 34.33 16.21 4.20
CA LYS A 787 34.19 14.88 3.57
C LYS A 787 33.99 13.76 4.58
N ALA A 788 34.68 13.81 5.72
CA ALA A 788 34.60 12.77 6.74
C ALA A 788 33.27 12.77 7.51
N GLN A 789 32.71 13.95 7.79
CA GLN A 789 31.47 14.11 8.54
C GLN A 789 30.21 14.11 7.65
N PHE A 790 30.39 14.26 6.34
CA PHE A 790 29.26 14.32 5.42
C PHE A 790 28.42 13.05 5.49
N ALA A 791 27.14 13.24 5.83
CA ALA A 791 26.16 12.16 5.87
C ALA A 791 25.03 12.49 4.89
N PRO A 792 24.98 11.84 3.70
CA PRO A 792 23.86 12.03 2.79
C PRO A 792 22.57 11.63 3.52
N PHE A 793 21.50 12.40 3.32
CA PHE A 793 20.20 12.25 3.96
C PHE A 793 20.09 12.65 5.46
N LEU A 794 21.20 12.95 6.14
CA LEU A 794 21.25 13.32 7.57
C LEU A 794 21.83 14.73 7.80
N ALA A 795 21.45 15.70 6.95
CA ALA A 795 21.96 17.06 7.01
C ALA A 795 21.84 17.70 8.39
N PHE A 796 20.71 17.47 9.07
CA PHE A 796 20.50 18.02 10.41
C PHE A 796 21.60 17.61 11.40
N ASP A 797 22.04 16.36 11.38
CA ASP A 797 22.97 15.84 12.39
C ASP A 797 24.37 16.43 12.24
N TYR A 798 24.95 16.43 11.04
CA TYR A 798 26.31 16.97 10.86
C TYR A 798 26.37 18.50 10.78
N ILE A 799 25.25 19.18 10.48
CA ILE A 799 25.19 20.66 10.44
C ILE A 799 25.01 21.26 11.84
N TYR A 800 24.16 20.65 12.67
CA TYR A 800 23.76 21.23 13.96
C TYR A 800 24.33 20.49 15.18
N ASN A 801 24.56 19.18 15.08
CA ASN A 801 25.00 18.33 16.21
C ASN A 801 26.45 17.82 16.03
N GLY A 802 27.16 18.27 14.99
CA GLY A 802 28.54 17.92 14.73
C GLY A 802 29.53 18.62 15.66
N GLU A 803 30.80 18.19 15.63
CA GLU A 803 31.90 18.79 16.41
C GLU A 803 32.06 20.30 16.13
N HIS A 804 31.88 20.69 14.87
CA HIS A 804 31.79 22.09 14.45
C HIS A 804 30.34 22.45 14.18
N ASN A 805 29.88 23.60 14.68
CA ASN A 805 28.56 24.13 14.37
C ASN A 805 28.56 24.77 12.97
N LEU A 806 28.40 23.96 11.92
CA LEU A 806 28.44 24.42 10.53
C LEU A 806 27.26 25.34 10.18
N SER A 807 26.17 25.28 10.95
CA SER A 807 24.98 26.12 10.72
C SER A 807 25.25 27.63 10.82
N SER A 808 26.30 28.05 11.56
CA SER A 808 26.62 29.46 11.74
C SER A 808 27.30 30.11 10.54
N ILE A 809 27.90 29.33 9.62
CA ILE A 809 28.69 29.85 8.49
C ILE A 809 27.88 30.85 7.66
N TYR A 810 26.62 30.50 7.36
CA TYR A 810 25.75 31.31 6.49
C TYR A 810 24.57 31.97 7.24
N ALA A 811 24.46 31.80 8.55
CA ALA A 811 23.35 32.34 9.35
C ALA A 811 23.29 33.88 9.38
N GLY A 812 24.44 34.55 9.25
CA GLY A 812 24.49 36.02 9.21
C GLY A 812 24.09 36.65 7.87
N LYS A 813 23.95 35.85 6.80
CA LYS A 813 23.64 36.35 5.46
C LYS A 813 22.14 36.56 5.26
N SER A 814 21.79 37.55 4.43
CA SER A 814 20.39 37.76 4.04
C SER A 814 19.86 36.57 3.22
N SER A 815 18.54 36.37 3.21
CA SER A 815 17.92 35.30 2.40
C SER A 815 18.24 35.43 0.91
N ALA A 816 18.44 36.65 0.39
CA ALA A 816 18.82 36.88 -1.00
C ALA A 816 20.24 36.38 -1.29
N GLU A 817 21.19 36.61 -0.37
CA GLU A 817 22.55 36.08 -0.49
C GLU A 817 22.59 34.57 -0.38
N GLN A 818 21.85 33.99 0.57
CA GLN A 818 21.73 32.53 0.73
C GLN A 818 21.17 31.87 -0.54
N ILE A 819 20.10 32.41 -1.13
CA ILE A 819 19.56 31.95 -2.42
C ILE A 819 20.59 32.15 -3.55
N GLY A 820 21.31 33.26 -3.55
CA GLY A 820 22.38 33.54 -4.51
C GLY A 820 23.49 32.48 -4.47
N ILE A 821 23.89 32.01 -3.29
CA ILE A 821 24.86 30.92 -3.13
C ILE A 821 24.33 29.62 -3.74
N ILE A 822 23.11 29.21 -3.39
CA ILE A 822 22.49 27.98 -3.92
C ILE A 822 22.40 28.04 -5.44
N LEU A 823 22.00 29.18 -6.02
CA LEU A 823 21.92 29.36 -7.47
C LEU A 823 23.29 29.30 -8.15
N ARG A 824 24.33 29.92 -7.56
CA ARG A 824 25.70 29.82 -8.09
C ARG A 824 26.22 28.39 -8.08
N LEU A 825 25.95 27.64 -7.00
CA LEU A 825 26.30 26.22 -6.91
C LEU A 825 25.51 25.38 -7.92
N PHE A 826 24.20 25.62 -8.08
CA PHE A 826 23.37 24.91 -9.05
C PHE A 826 23.80 25.17 -10.50
N LEU A 827 24.18 26.40 -10.85
CA LEU A 827 24.61 26.71 -12.21
C LEU A 827 25.92 26.03 -12.61
N ARG A 828 26.82 25.78 -11.64
CA ARG A 828 28.08 25.06 -11.84
C ARG A 828 27.93 23.54 -11.69
N ASN A 829 27.04 23.10 -10.79
CA ASN A 829 26.86 21.70 -10.42
C ASN A 829 25.37 21.29 -10.44
N PRO A 830 24.69 21.38 -11.59
CA PRO A 830 23.24 21.19 -11.67
C PRO A 830 22.80 19.79 -11.28
N ASP A 831 23.62 18.77 -11.55
CA ASP A 831 23.37 17.38 -11.19
C ASP A 831 23.54 17.11 -9.69
N ILE A 832 24.61 17.63 -9.07
CA ILE A 832 24.88 17.47 -7.63
C ILE A 832 23.78 18.14 -6.81
N ILE A 833 23.48 19.41 -7.08
CA ILE A 833 22.48 20.16 -6.31
C ILE A 833 21.07 19.61 -6.55
N PHE A 834 20.76 19.15 -7.76
CA PHE A 834 19.47 18.49 -8.01
C PHE A 834 19.36 17.14 -7.28
N TYR A 835 20.43 16.34 -7.28
CA TYR A 835 20.48 15.08 -6.54
C TYR A 835 20.28 15.31 -5.05
N GLU A 836 20.98 16.30 -4.50
CA GLU A 836 20.87 16.71 -3.11
C GLU A 836 19.42 17.08 -2.75
N ARG A 837 18.80 18.04 -3.47
CA ARG A 837 17.41 18.46 -3.17
C ARG A 837 16.42 17.29 -3.25
N MET A 838 16.64 16.35 -4.17
CA MET A 838 15.81 15.14 -4.26
C MET A 838 16.06 14.17 -3.10
N ALA A 839 17.31 13.95 -2.72
CA ALA A 839 17.70 13.13 -1.57
C ALA A 839 17.05 13.67 -0.29
N MET A 840 17.14 14.97 -0.03
CA MET A 840 16.58 15.59 1.16
C MET A 840 15.04 15.52 1.23
N ASN A 841 14.37 15.39 0.08
CA ASN A 841 12.92 15.31 -0.01
C ASN A 841 12.38 13.86 -0.12
N ASP A 842 13.20 12.82 0.09
CA ASP A 842 12.79 11.42 -0.15
C ASP A 842 11.54 11.02 0.63
N THR A 843 11.55 11.27 1.94
CA THR A 843 10.44 10.99 2.86
C THR A 843 9.14 11.72 2.47
N ASN A 844 9.25 12.89 1.83
CA ASN A 844 8.12 13.76 1.55
C ASN A 844 7.55 13.66 0.14
N LEU A 845 8.31 13.20 -0.85
CA LEU A 845 7.87 13.17 -2.25
C LEU A 845 7.70 11.75 -2.79
N PHE A 846 8.55 10.80 -2.40
CA PHE A 846 8.64 9.51 -3.08
C PHE A 846 7.85 8.40 -2.40
N ILE A 847 7.50 7.38 -3.19
CA ILE A 847 6.84 6.16 -2.74
C ILE A 847 7.95 5.17 -2.44
N ASN A 848 8.25 5.03 -1.15
CA ASN A 848 9.34 4.17 -0.75
C ASN A 848 8.81 2.86 -0.15
N GLN A 849 9.27 1.72 -0.70
CA GLN A 849 9.09 0.37 -0.13
C GLN A 849 10.35 -0.13 0.60
N SER A 850 11.50 0.56 0.45
CA SER A 850 12.80 0.19 1.01
C SER A 850 13.64 1.45 1.22
N GLU A 851 13.83 1.88 2.47
CA GLU A 851 14.67 3.03 2.81
C GLU A 851 16.00 2.99 2.03
N ALA A 852 16.37 4.11 1.38
CA ALA A 852 17.71 4.20 0.80
C ALA A 852 18.72 4.02 1.93
N GLN A 853 19.84 3.35 1.66
CA GLN A 853 20.87 3.14 2.69
C GLN A 853 21.34 4.51 3.20
N GLY A 854 21.16 4.76 4.50
CA GLY A 854 21.45 6.05 5.15
C GLY A 854 20.29 7.05 5.21
N SER A 855 19.16 6.81 4.54
CA SER A 855 17.98 7.68 4.62
C SER A 855 17.22 7.51 5.93
N LEU A 856 17.00 8.62 6.64
CA LEU A 856 16.20 8.66 7.86
C LEU A 856 14.76 9.02 7.52
N ASN A 857 13.82 8.08 7.67
CA ASN A 857 12.40 8.40 7.61
C ASN A 857 11.84 8.65 9.02
N SER A 858 11.93 9.90 9.48
CA SER A 858 11.32 10.33 10.74
C SER A 858 9.79 10.45 10.58
N ARG A 859 9.04 9.56 11.23
CA ARG A 859 7.59 9.38 11.03
C ARG A 859 6.74 10.14 12.04
N TYR A 860 7.13 10.10 13.32
CA TYR A 860 6.41 10.71 14.43
C TYR A 860 7.29 10.81 15.68
N GLN A 861 6.94 11.74 16.58
CA GLN A 861 7.47 11.85 17.94
C GLN A 861 6.48 11.21 18.91
N LYS A 862 6.97 10.37 19.83
CA LYS A 862 6.17 9.69 20.86
C LYS A 862 6.73 9.82 22.29
N ASP A 863 7.82 10.56 22.43
CA ASP A 863 8.55 10.76 23.68
C ASP A 863 8.64 12.25 24.01
N ILE A 864 9.03 12.56 25.26
CA ILE A 864 9.34 13.91 25.73
C ILE A 864 10.86 14.00 25.85
N TYR A 865 11.46 14.97 25.17
CA TYR A 865 12.89 15.24 25.30
C TYR A 865 13.24 15.64 26.73
N GLU A 866 14.46 15.33 27.17
CA GLU A 866 14.95 15.66 28.51
C GLU A 866 14.76 17.16 28.80
N ASN A 867 14.26 17.48 30.00
CA ASN A 867 13.85 18.85 30.33
C ASN A 867 13.91 19.11 31.84
N ASP A 868 14.16 20.38 32.18
CA ASP A 868 14.21 20.86 33.56
C ASP A 868 12.81 21.17 34.13
N PHE A 869 11.75 20.95 33.36
CA PHE A 869 10.37 21.28 33.75
C PHE A 869 9.63 20.10 34.43
N GLY A 870 10.28 18.93 34.52
CA GLY A 870 9.71 17.74 35.14
C GLY A 870 8.63 17.04 34.29
N PHE A 871 8.53 17.36 33.00
CA PHE A 871 7.61 16.66 32.11
C PHE A 871 8.19 15.31 31.70
N ALA A 872 7.44 14.25 31.98
CA ALA A 872 7.75 12.90 31.54
C ALA A 872 6.45 12.12 31.30
N HIS A 873 6.48 11.16 30.38
CA HIS A 873 5.39 10.22 30.24
C HIS A 873 5.34 9.27 31.43
N LYS A 874 4.12 8.81 31.77
CA LYS A 874 3.95 7.64 32.63
C LYS A 874 3.82 6.40 31.75
N ASP A 875 4.60 5.37 32.05
CA ASP A 875 4.45 4.08 31.38
C ASP A 875 3.14 3.43 31.81
N THR A 876 2.20 3.36 30.87
CA THR A 876 0.88 2.77 31.07
C THR A 876 0.64 1.68 30.03
N THR A 877 -0.20 0.70 30.35
CA THR A 877 -0.61 -0.34 29.40
C THR A 877 -1.23 0.25 28.13
N LEU A 878 -1.95 1.37 28.26
CA LEU A 878 -2.53 2.09 27.13
C LEU A 878 -1.44 2.64 26.20
N LYS A 879 -0.42 3.32 26.75
CA LYS A 879 0.73 3.81 25.97
C LYS A 879 1.45 2.66 25.25
N THR A 880 1.73 1.56 25.95
CA THR A 880 2.37 0.39 25.33
C THR A 880 1.55 -0.20 24.18
N LEU A 881 0.22 -0.26 24.33
CA LEU A 881 -0.67 -0.73 23.26
C LEU A 881 -0.63 0.20 22.04
N LEU A 882 -0.66 1.51 22.25
CA LEU A 882 -0.58 2.50 21.17
C LEU A 882 0.80 2.52 20.51
N ASP A 883 1.89 2.36 21.27
CA ASP A 883 3.24 2.24 20.73
C ASP A 883 3.38 1.01 19.81
N LYS A 884 2.81 -0.14 20.19
CA LYS A 884 2.72 -1.33 19.32
C LYS A 884 1.87 -1.08 18.07
N PHE A 885 0.79 -0.32 18.19
CA PHE A 885 -0.04 0.04 17.04
C PHE A 885 0.70 0.96 16.08
N LEU A 886 1.44 1.95 16.59
CA LEU A 886 2.26 2.84 15.77
C LEU A 886 3.41 2.07 15.10
N SER A 887 4.11 1.18 15.79
CA SER A 887 5.19 0.38 15.21
C SER A 887 4.67 -0.56 14.10
N ALA A 888 3.54 -1.23 14.35
CA ALA A 888 2.91 -2.16 13.39
C ALA A 888 2.39 -1.48 12.11
N THR A 889 2.09 -0.18 12.18
CA THR A 889 1.63 0.63 11.05
C THR A 889 2.73 1.44 10.37
N SER A 890 3.97 1.39 10.90
CA SER A 890 5.14 2.11 10.38
C SER A 890 6.27 1.15 10.01
N TRP A 891 7.46 1.25 10.62
CA TRP A 891 8.67 0.56 10.18
C TRP A 891 8.58 -0.98 10.25
N GLN A 892 7.71 -1.56 11.09
CA GLN A 892 7.54 -3.02 11.15
C GLN A 892 6.78 -3.57 9.93
N ASN A 893 6.09 -2.71 9.17
CA ASN A 893 5.32 -3.12 8.01
C ASN A 893 5.51 -2.13 6.85
N PRO A 894 6.40 -2.44 5.89
CA PRO A 894 6.68 -1.56 4.75
C PRO A 894 5.45 -1.18 3.94
N PHE A 895 4.45 -2.08 3.86
CA PHE A 895 3.19 -1.76 3.17
C PHE A 895 2.45 -0.64 3.90
N TRP A 896 2.21 -0.75 5.21
CA TRP A 896 1.52 0.31 5.95
C TRP A 896 2.35 1.60 6.00
N ASP A 897 3.68 1.49 6.12
CA ASP A 897 4.60 2.64 6.08
C ASP A 897 4.40 3.51 4.83
N SER A 898 4.40 2.89 3.65
CA SER A 898 4.25 3.61 2.38
C SER A 898 2.92 4.37 2.24
N PHE A 899 1.85 3.87 2.88
CA PHE A 899 0.50 4.46 2.76
C PHE A 899 0.17 5.44 3.88
N LEU A 900 0.72 5.26 5.09
CA LEU A 900 0.34 6.02 6.28
C LEU A 900 1.40 7.05 6.70
N TRP A 901 2.67 6.80 6.41
CA TRP A 901 3.80 7.60 6.91
C TRP A 901 4.70 8.12 5.79
N ARG A 902 4.23 8.05 4.54
CA ARG A 902 4.87 8.64 3.36
C ARG A 902 3.83 9.30 2.48
N ASN A 903 4.21 10.37 1.79
CA ASN A 903 3.25 11.14 0.99
C ASN A 903 3.15 10.69 -0.46
N GLY A 904 4.13 9.96 -0.98
CA GLY A 904 4.22 9.72 -2.42
C GLY A 904 2.94 9.11 -3.02
N VAL A 905 2.30 8.17 -2.31
CA VAL A 905 1.02 7.56 -2.74
C VAL A 905 -0.08 8.62 -2.79
N MET A 906 -0.15 9.47 -1.78
CA MET A 906 -1.13 10.54 -1.69
C MET A 906 -0.90 11.61 -2.77
N ILE A 907 0.35 11.92 -3.11
CA ILE A 907 0.71 12.83 -4.21
C ILE A 907 0.29 12.22 -5.56
N CYS A 908 0.51 10.92 -5.77
CA CYS A 908 0.00 10.24 -6.97
C CYS A 908 -1.52 10.31 -7.05
N VAL A 909 -2.25 10.02 -5.96
CA VAL A 909 -3.71 10.12 -5.95
C VAL A 909 -4.16 11.55 -6.23
N ALA A 910 -3.52 12.57 -5.63
CA ALA A 910 -3.80 13.97 -5.90
C ALA A 910 -3.62 14.30 -7.40
N ALA A 911 -2.54 13.85 -8.03
CA ALA A 911 -2.28 14.04 -9.45
C ALA A 911 -3.40 13.42 -10.33
N TRP A 912 -3.87 12.22 -9.98
CA TRP A 912 -4.99 11.58 -10.67
C TRP A 912 -6.35 12.27 -10.42
N VAL A 913 -6.57 12.88 -9.25
CA VAL A 913 -7.76 13.72 -8.99
C VAL A 913 -7.70 15.01 -9.81
N ILE A 914 -6.52 15.63 -9.94
CA ILE A 914 -6.31 16.81 -10.80
C ILE A 914 -6.67 16.47 -12.25
N TYR A 915 -6.17 15.33 -12.74
CA TYR A 915 -6.49 14.82 -14.07
C TYR A 915 -8.00 14.55 -14.21
N PHE A 916 -8.64 13.92 -13.22
CA PHE A 916 -10.08 13.70 -13.22
C PHE A 916 -10.85 15.01 -13.42
N ASN A 917 -10.60 16.02 -12.59
CA ASN A 917 -11.27 17.32 -12.69
C ASN A 917 -11.02 17.99 -14.05
N PHE A 918 -9.81 17.87 -14.60
CA PHE A 918 -9.48 18.32 -15.95
C PHE A 918 -10.34 17.62 -17.02
N THR A 919 -10.45 16.29 -16.98
CA THR A 919 -11.27 15.54 -17.95
C THR A 919 -12.75 15.91 -17.90
N GLN A 920 -13.23 16.31 -16.71
CA GLN A 920 -14.60 16.74 -16.46
C GLN A 920 -14.83 18.23 -16.79
N LYS A 921 -13.80 18.96 -17.26
CA LYS A 921 -13.83 20.43 -17.49
C LYS A 921 -14.15 21.24 -16.23
N ARG A 922 -13.85 20.70 -15.04
CA ARG A 922 -14.09 21.30 -13.73
C ARG A 922 -12.78 21.73 -13.08
N TRP A 923 -11.91 22.39 -13.86
CA TRP A 923 -10.54 22.73 -13.44
C TRP A 923 -10.50 23.64 -12.20
N THR A 924 -11.55 24.42 -11.94
CA THR A 924 -11.68 25.24 -10.71
C THR A 924 -11.72 24.41 -9.42
N ARG A 925 -12.00 23.10 -9.51
CA ARG A 925 -11.94 22.16 -8.38
C ARG A 925 -10.52 21.72 -8.02
N ASN A 926 -9.53 22.11 -8.82
CA ASN A 926 -8.12 21.86 -8.53
C ASN A 926 -7.49 22.97 -7.67
N ILE A 927 -8.20 24.08 -7.44
CA ILE A 927 -7.71 25.19 -6.61
C ILE A 927 -7.42 24.74 -5.18
N ILE A 928 -8.18 23.75 -4.67
CA ILE A 928 -7.90 23.16 -3.37
C ILE A 928 -6.46 22.64 -3.25
N PHE A 929 -5.79 22.19 -4.32
CA PHE A 929 -4.42 21.68 -4.24
C PHE A 929 -3.36 22.76 -4.18
N LEU A 930 -3.72 24.02 -4.51
CA LEU A 930 -2.74 25.09 -4.71
C LEU A 930 -1.92 25.40 -3.44
N PRO A 931 -2.52 25.59 -2.24
CA PRO A 931 -1.72 25.84 -1.04
C PRO A 931 -0.73 24.71 -0.72
N MET A 932 -1.14 23.46 -0.93
CA MET A 932 -0.28 22.30 -0.67
C MET A 932 0.83 22.16 -1.71
N ILE A 933 0.57 22.44 -2.99
CA ILE A 933 1.61 22.46 -4.03
C ILE A 933 2.66 23.52 -3.71
N ILE A 934 2.25 24.73 -3.30
CA ILE A 934 3.20 25.78 -2.91
C ILE A 934 3.98 25.36 -1.66
N ASN A 935 3.34 24.71 -0.68
CA ASN A 935 4.04 24.14 0.47
C ASN A 935 5.13 23.15 0.03
N PHE A 936 4.80 22.19 -0.83
CA PHE A 936 5.79 21.24 -1.37
C PHE A 936 6.93 21.93 -2.11
N LEU A 937 6.65 22.94 -2.94
CA LEU A 937 7.69 23.68 -3.66
C LEU A 937 8.60 24.46 -2.72
N THR A 938 8.05 25.09 -1.68
CA THR A 938 8.87 25.80 -0.68
C THR A 938 9.70 24.86 0.17
N LEU A 939 9.17 23.70 0.54
CA LEU A 939 9.92 22.67 1.25
C LEU A 939 11.00 22.07 0.36
N PHE A 940 10.72 21.84 -0.93
CA PHE A 940 11.72 21.32 -1.87
C PHE A 940 13.01 22.16 -1.86
N ILE A 941 12.87 23.48 -1.68
CA ILE A 941 14.00 24.41 -1.55
C ILE A 941 14.57 24.39 -0.12
N ALA A 942 13.73 24.54 0.91
CA ALA A 942 14.19 24.88 2.27
C ALA A 942 14.42 23.69 3.21
N LEU A 943 14.15 22.46 2.79
CA LEU A 943 14.23 21.29 3.66
C LEU A 943 15.69 20.92 3.99
N VAL A 944 15.93 20.56 5.25
CA VAL A 944 17.22 20.06 5.79
C VAL A 944 17.04 18.81 6.66
N GLU A 945 15.80 18.30 6.75
CA GLU A 945 15.46 17.15 7.57
C GLU A 945 14.37 16.31 6.88
N GLN A 946 14.57 14.99 6.86
CA GLN A 946 13.62 14.04 6.28
C GLN A 946 12.56 13.59 7.28
N SER A 947 11.57 14.46 7.53
CA SER A 947 10.48 14.15 8.44
C SER A 947 9.10 14.26 7.79
N TYR A 948 8.22 13.30 8.10
CA TYR A 948 6.81 13.31 7.70
C TYR A 948 6.03 14.51 8.30
N ARG A 949 6.58 15.17 9.32
CA ARG A 949 5.93 16.26 10.07
C ARG A 949 5.50 17.43 9.20
N PHE A 950 6.25 17.71 8.14
CA PHE A 950 6.03 18.84 7.23
C PHE A 950 4.75 18.73 6.39
N THR A 951 4.11 17.55 6.35
CA THR A 951 3.03 17.21 5.41
C THR A 951 1.99 16.24 5.97
N HIS A 952 2.01 15.94 7.27
CA HIS A 952 1.21 14.87 7.88
C HIS A 952 -0.31 14.99 7.67
N ASN A 953 -0.84 16.19 7.37
CA ASN A 953 -2.26 16.42 7.09
C ASN A 953 -2.68 16.05 5.65
N ILE A 954 -1.81 15.47 4.83
CA ILE A 954 -2.11 15.20 3.41
C ILE A 954 -3.34 14.30 3.22
N VAL A 955 -3.60 13.37 4.14
CA VAL A 955 -4.73 12.45 4.06
C VAL A 955 -6.08 13.18 4.23
N PRO A 956 -6.34 13.93 5.32
CA PRO A 956 -7.55 14.74 5.43
C PRO A 956 -7.67 15.77 4.30
N TYR A 957 -6.55 16.35 3.85
CA TYR A 957 -6.54 17.28 2.72
C TYR A 957 -7.04 16.64 1.41
N LEU A 958 -6.50 15.48 1.07
CA LEU A 958 -6.85 14.71 -0.13
C LEU A 958 -8.30 14.20 -0.06
N LEU A 959 -8.77 13.77 1.11
CA LEU A 959 -10.16 13.40 1.32
C LEU A 959 -11.11 14.55 0.92
N ILE A 960 -10.84 15.76 1.42
CA ILE A 960 -11.65 16.94 1.13
C ILE A 960 -11.59 17.28 -0.38
N ALA A 961 -10.42 17.17 -1.01
CA ALA A 961 -10.26 17.37 -2.44
C ALA A 961 -11.06 16.34 -3.27
N ILE A 962 -11.07 15.06 -2.87
CA ILE A 962 -11.88 14.01 -3.50
C ILE A 962 -13.37 14.34 -3.37
N LEU A 963 -13.83 14.77 -2.19
CA LEU A 963 -15.23 15.16 -1.97
C LEU A 963 -15.63 16.33 -2.88
N PHE A 964 -14.78 17.36 -3.01
CA PHE A 964 -15.00 18.43 -3.98
C PHE A 964 -15.01 17.91 -5.42
N ALA A 965 -14.12 16.99 -5.80
CA ALA A 965 -14.07 16.45 -7.16
C ALA A 965 -15.37 15.73 -7.58
N VAL A 966 -16.00 15.00 -6.65
CA VAL A 966 -17.22 14.22 -6.92
C VAL A 966 -18.53 14.97 -6.65
N MET A 967 -18.48 16.17 -6.08
CA MET A 967 -19.65 17.01 -5.79
C MET A 967 -20.46 17.33 -7.07
N PRO A 968 -21.80 17.42 -7.05
CA PRO A 968 -22.60 17.87 -8.20
C PRO A 968 -22.33 19.35 -8.56
N ASP A 969 -22.69 19.80 -9.77
CA ASP A 969 -22.60 21.22 -10.17
C ASP A 969 -23.93 21.94 -9.91
N GLU A 970 -23.90 23.24 -9.60
CA GLU A 970 -25.09 24.09 -9.58
C GLU A 970 -25.71 24.26 -10.98
N ALA A 971 -24.92 24.21 -12.07
CA ALA A 971 -25.43 24.40 -13.44
C ALA A 971 -26.35 23.26 -13.94
N ASP A 972 -26.26 22.06 -13.35
CA ASP A 972 -27.24 20.99 -13.57
C ASP A 972 -28.65 21.40 -13.09
N GLU A 973 -28.80 22.51 -12.33
CA GLU A 973 -30.09 23.09 -11.96
C GLU A 973 -30.86 23.70 -13.14
N GLN A 974 -30.21 24.49 -14.01
CA GLN A 974 -30.92 25.21 -15.07
C GLN A 974 -31.29 24.31 -16.25
N THR A 975 -30.39 23.41 -16.65
CA THR A 975 -30.63 22.51 -17.79
C THR A 975 -31.74 21.50 -17.48
N ASN A 976 -31.84 21.02 -16.24
CA ASN A 976 -32.91 20.12 -15.82
C ASN A 976 -34.25 20.85 -15.58
N MET A 977 -34.24 22.11 -15.12
CA MET A 977 -35.45 22.95 -15.05
C MET A 977 -36.07 23.20 -16.44
N VAL A 978 -35.25 23.41 -17.47
CA VAL A 978 -35.72 23.58 -18.86
C VAL A 978 -36.28 22.26 -19.42
N PHE A 979 -35.68 21.12 -19.06
CA PHE A 979 -36.14 19.80 -19.48
C PHE A 979 -37.49 19.41 -18.83
N GLU A 980 -37.67 19.68 -17.53
CA GLU A 980 -38.95 19.44 -16.84
C GLU A 980 -40.07 20.39 -17.30
N ARG A 981 -39.78 21.66 -17.59
CA ARG A 981 -40.78 22.58 -18.19
C ARG A 981 -41.24 22.10 -19.56
N LYS A 982 -40.34 21.60 -20.42
CA LYS A 982 -40.69 20.99 -21.72
C LYS A 982 -41.46 19.68 -21.57
N HIS A 983 -41.20 18.89 -20.52
CA HIS A 983 -41.93 17.65 -20.28
C HIS A 983 -43.32 17.87 -19.68
N LYS A 984 -43.49 18.88 -18.82
CA LYS A 984 -44.81 19.32 -18.32
C LYS A 984 -45.65 19.98 -19.41
N SER A 985 -45.06 20.82 -20.28
CA SER A 985 -45.80 21.41 -21.40
C SER A 985 -46.25 20.35 -22.43
N LYS A 986 -45.41 19.33 -22.71
CA LYS A 986 -45.83 18.21 -23.58
C LYS A 986 -46.89 17.29 -22.96
N LYS A 987 -46.99 17.24 -21.63
CA LYS A 987 -48.05 16.49 -20.93
C LYS A 987 -49.35 17.29 -20.82
N GLN A 988 -49.28 18.62 -20.76
CA GLN A 988 -50.46 19.51 -20.75
C GLN A 988 -51.08 19.73 -22.15
N VAL A 989 -50.35 19.44 -23.24
CA VAL A 989 -50.90 19.47 -24.61
C VAL A 989 -51.46 18.10 -25.04
N ARG A 990 -51.51 17.12 -24.13
CA ARG A 990 -52.04 15.76 -24.37
C ARG A 990 -53.05 15.29 -23.32
N VAL A 991 -53.72 16.23 -22.64
CA VAL A 991 -54.89 15.97 -21.81
C VAL A 991 -56.05 16.76 -22.37
#